data_AF-A0A956N4W3-F1
#
_entry.id   AF-A0A956N4W3-F1
#
_cell.length_a   1.000
_cell.length_b   1.000
_cell.length_c   1.000
_cell.angle_alpha   90.00
_cell.angle_beta   90.00
_cell.angle_gamma   90.00
#
_symmetry.space_group_name_H-M   'P 1'
#
loop_
_entity.id
_entity.type
_entity.pdbx_description
1 polymer ?
#
loop_
_entity_poly.entity_id
_entity_poly.type
_entity_poly.pdbx_seq_one_letter_code
_entity_poly.pdbx_strand_id
1 'polypeptide(L)'
;MIGWRKWTFVAAIAALGAGASPGRADVPTPVPEDQRGDLDFERLGTLDASNIRTRFWNYGMVGDYPTDPGNVDLSVFHSAEVPKGSGMNYSDGITPFVLARIQQRSGSIAYIMETGFRERQATSPFYNRIMRFEPRPGYFQPDATINAARSPAVSNDPRTWPNRWPDRLDETDDPGWSGSWNGYFGKQIVADQESFVVMDDNYYDAWDFVPDSRDSTRKGLGLRIEVRGFQWANPQARNVIFWHYDITNEGTTDYDDDIVFGLYMDSGVGGSALSCDGIFESDDDNAFFDRTLDEDVLNLVYTWDRNGTGVDLSSNCDRTGYLGYAYLETPGNALDGEDNDEDGITDELRDGGPGTRIDGQSAIAAYIDANYDRTRLEAAYGPLEDLPAYREGVWWTGDEDLDWTAELQDVGGDGVPDTGDEGEGDGMPTDGEPNFDRTDLNESDQIGLTGFKLNRIRPGQGNPNSEVDDILFFTQAANWPQRLYEQFTDPVEANRFDDELTSNYNIGFLFASGPFTLKAGQRERFSLALAFGADLEELRRTVRTVQQIYDANYRFAVPPPAPEITAEAGDGFVRLAWGNVSENAADPVTGEFDFEGYRIYRSTDPEFRDPRVISTGSGSGPIGNGRPLAQFDLDNEYRGYSTQQVEGVAYDLGTNSGLVHTFTDTTVTNGQQYYYAVT
;
A
#
# COMPACT_ATOMS: atom_id res chain seq x y z
N MET A 1 -17.68 -79.87 -23.18
CA MET A 1 -18.35 -78.62 -22.79
C MET A 1 -18.34 -78.54 -21.28
N ILE A 2 -17.70 -77.48 -20.75
CA ILE A 2 -18.02 -76.70 -19.53
C ILE A 2 -18.15 -77.51 -18.23
N GLY A 3 -17.40 -77.25 -17.16
CA GLY A 3 -16.48 -76.19 -16.80
C GLY A 3 -15.93 -76.53 -15.40
N TRP A 4 -15.24 -75.60 -14.74
CA TRP A 4 -15.25 -75.40 -13.28
C TRP A 4 -14.43 -74.15 -12.91
N ARG A 5 -14.92 -73.44 -11.89
CA ARG A 5 -14.46 -72.16 -11.34
C ARG A 5 -12.99 -72.21 -10.87
N LYS A 6 -12.26 -71.10 -11.06
CA LYS A 6 -11.01 -70.81 -10.34
C LYS A 6 -11.25 -69.73 -9.29
N TRP A 7 -10.83 -70.03 -8.07
CA TRP A 7 -10.59 -69.09 -7.00
C TRP A 7 -9.17 -68.55 -7.15
N THR A 8 -8.97 -67.24 -6.94
CA THR A 8 -7.65 -66.62 -6.87
C THR A 8 -7.51 -65.96 -5.51
N PHE A 9 -6.62 -66.50 -4.69
CA PHE A 9 -6.05 -65.83 -3.52
C PHE A 9 -5.06 -64.78 -4.03
N VAL A 10 -5.16 -63.54 -3.55
CA VAL A 10 -4.10 -62.54 -3.68
C VAL A 10 -3.64 -62.20 -2.26
N ALA A 11 -2.34 -62.39 -2.04
CA ALA A 11 -1.65 -62.11 -0.80
C ALA A 11 -1.46 -60.61 -0.60
N ALA A 12 -1.77 -60.12 0.60
CA ALA A 12 -1.45 -58.77 1.03
C ALA A 12 0.04 -58.66 1.35
N ILE A 13 0.74 -57.73 0.69
CA ILE A 13 2.07 -57.25 1.09
C ILE A 13 1.87 -55.82 1.58
N ALA A 14 2.17 -55.61 2.86
CA ALA A 14 2.23 -54.30 3.49
C ALA A 14 3.43 -53.53 2.93
N ALA A 15 3.18 -52.37 2.31
CA ALA A 15 4.20 -51.39 1.98
C ALA A 15 4.13 -50.27 3.03
N LEU A 16 5.27 -50.06 3.71
CA LEU A 16 5.51 -48.95 4.62
C LEU A 16 5.33 -47.62 3.87
N GLY A 17 4.48 -46.75 4.41
CA GLY A 17 4.37 -45.35 3.96
C GLY A 17 5.67 -44.63 4.28
N ALA A 18 6.40 -44.23 3.24
CA ALA A 18 7.38 -43.16 3.34
C ALA A 18 6.58 -41.85 3.46
N GLY A 19 6.93 -41.02 4.44
CA GLY A 19 6.33 -39.71 4.65
C GLY A 19 6.39 -38.89 3.37
N ALA A 20 5.26 -38.26 3.03
CA ALA A 20 5.26 -37.17 2.08
C ALA A 20 6.10 -36.04 2.67
N SER A 21 7.15 -35.65 1.96
CA SER A 21 7.77 -34.34 2.15
C SER A 21 6.72 -33.25 1.86
N PRO A 22 6.78 -32.08 2.49
CA PRO A 22 5.93 -30.95 2.13
C PRO A 22 6.10 -30.66 0.64
N GLY A 23 5.00 -30.48 -0.06
CA GLY A 23 5.01 -30.18 -1.49
C GLY A 23 5.78 -28.89 -1.73
N ARG A 24 6.70 -28.90 -2.71
CA ARG A 24 7.03 -27.66 -3.41
C ARG A 24 5.71 -27.13 -3.95
N ALA A 25 5.39 -25.86 -3.71
CA ALA A 25 4.40 -25.15 -4.50
C ALA A 25 4.68 -25.45 -5.98
N ASP A 26 3.68 -25.94 -6.70
CA ASP A 26 3.81 -26.26 -8.12
C ASP A 26 4.19 -24.95 -8.84
N VAL A 27 5.46 -24.79 -9.21
CA VAL A 27 5.88 -23.58 -9.93
C VAL A 27 5.07 -23.51 -11.23
N PRO A 28 4.26 -22.46 -11.47
CA PRO A 28 3.34 -22.36 -12.59
C PRO A 28 4.02 -22.63 -13.93
N THR A 29 3.26 -23.03 -14.95
CA THR A 29 3.73 -23.04 -16.35
C THR A 29 4.50 -21.75 -16.65
N PRO A 30 5.66 -21.80 -17.35
CA PRO A 30 6.43 -20.59 -17.64
C PRO A 30 5.55 -19.48 -18.20
N VAL A 31 5.70 -18.26 -17.66
CA VAL A 31 4.87 -17.11 -18.02
C VAL A 31 4.96 -16.89 -19.53
N PRO A 32 3.86 -16.95 -20.28
CA PRO A 32 3.85 -16.71 -21.73
C PRO A 32 4.45 -15.34 -22.07
N GLU A 33 5.19 -15.24 -23.18
CA GLU A 33 5.87 -13.99 -23.59
C GLU A 33 4.91 -12.81 -23.72
N ASP A 34 3.67 -13.05 -24.17
CA ASP A 34 2.62 -12.05 -24.33
C ASP A 34 1.96 -11.59 -23.01
N GLN A 35 2.34 -12.19 -21.88
CA GLN A 35 1.91 -11.82 -20.53
C GLN A 35 3.02 -11.17 -19.70
N ARG A 36 4.21 -10.99 -20.27
CA ARG A 36 5.35 -10.35 -19.60
C ARG A 36 5.34 -8.83 -19.76
N GLY A 37 6.12 -8.15 -18.92
CA GLY A 37 6.27 -6.71 -18.90
C GLY A 37 6.65 -6.14 -20.27
N ASP A 38 5.92 -5.09 -20.66
CA ASP A 38 6.10 -4.41 -21.94
C ASP A 38 5.84 -2.90 -21.83
N LEU A 39 6.79 -2.11 -22.34
CA LEU A 39 6.78 -0.65 -22.32
C LEU A 39 5.57 -0.03 -23.05
N ASP A 40 4.96 -0.73 -24.01
CA ASP A 40 3.76 -0.24 -24.72
C ASP A 40 2.54 -0.13 -23.79
N PHE A 41 2.61 -0.77 -22.63
CA PHE A 41 1.57 -0.79 -21.60
C PHE A 41 1.82 0.23 -20.49
N GLU A 42 2.85 1.08 -20.58
CA GLU A 42 3.09 2.17 -19.62
C GLU A 42 1.92 3.16 -19.59
N ARG A 43 1.37 3.41 -18.41
CA ARG A 43 0.25 4.32 -18.17
C ARG A 43 0.52 5.14 -16.90
N LEU A 44 0.02 6.37 -16.92
CA LEU A 44 0.03 7.29 -15.79
C LEU A 44 -1.36 7.33 -15.17
N GLY A 45 -1.42 7.09 -13.86
CA GLY A 45 -2.61 7.21 -13.02
C GLY A 45 -2.51 8.38 -12.05
N THR A 46 -3.56 8.59 -11.26
CA THR A 46 -3.61 9.59 -10.21
C THR A 46 -4.34 9.02 -9.01
N LEU A 47 -3.79 9.24 -7.82
CA LEU A 47 -4.44 9.04 -6.53
C LEU A 47 -4.76 10.42 -5.95
N ASP A 48 -6.03 10.68 -5.69
CA ASP A 48 -6.52 11.98 -5.23
C ASP A 48 -7.77 11.89 -4.32
N ALA A 49 -8.07 10.72 -3.76
CA ALA A 49 -9.22 10.52 -2.88
C ALA A 49 -9.08 11.25 -1.53
N SER A 50 -7.87 11.67 -1.14
CA SER A 50 -7.59 12.23 0.18
C SER A 50 -6.72 13.50 0.15
N ASN A 51 -6.12 13.88 1.29
CA ASN A 51 -5.36 15.14 1.42
C ASN A 51 -4.01 15.12 0.68
N ILE A 52 -3.45 13.95 0.39
CA ILE A 52 -2.30 13.78 -0.48
C ILE A 52 -2.80 13.47 -1.90
N ARG A 53 -2.39 14.26 -2.89
CA ARG A 53 -2.65 14.00 -4.32
C ARG A 53 -1.33 13.67 -5.02
N THR A 54 -1.29 12.54 -5.73
CA THR A 54 -0.08 12.18 -6.48
C THR A 54 -0.39 11.48 -7.78
N ARG A 55 0.53 11.63 -8.73
CA ARG A 55 0.60 10.81 -9.94
C ARG A 55 1.32 9.50 -9.63
N PHE A 56 1.01 8.45 -10.37
CA PHE A 56 1.78 7.21 -10.29
C PHE A 56 1.82 6.52 -11.66
N TRP A 57 2.86 5.73 -11.90
CA TRP A 57 3.08 4.97 -13.12
C TRP A 57 2.97 3.48 -12.83
N ASN A 58 2.35 2.74 -13.74
CA ASN A 58 2.17 1.29 -13.60
C ASN A 58 3.45 0.46 -13.78
N TYR A 59 4.59 1.10 -14.00
CA TYR A 59 5.93 0.49 -13.88
C TYR A 59 6.55 0.68 -12.48
N GLY A 60 5.78 1.16 -11.50
CA GLY A 60 6.19 1.24 -10.10
C GLY A 60 6.76 2.59 -9.66
N MET A 61 6.50 3.70 -10.36
CA MET A 61 6.93 5.03 -9.90
C MET A 61 5.76 5.82 -9.30
N VAL A 62 5.93 6.34 -8.08
CA VAL A 62 5.00 7.27 -7.43
C VAL A 62 5.59 8.67 -7.49
N GLY A 63 4.79 9.66 -7.83
CA GLY A 63 5.28 10.99 -8.18
C GLY A 63 5.81 11.05 -9.62
N ASP A 64 6.33 12.22 -9.99
CA ASP A 64 6.93 12.46 -11.30
C ASP A 64 7.90 13.65 -11.20
N TYR A 65 8.57 13.97 -12.31
CA TYR A 65 9.41 15.16 -12.42
C TYR A 65 8.96 16.03 -13.60
N PRO A 66 8.79 17.35 -13.39
CA PRO A 66 8.27 18.23 -14.42
C PRO A 66 9.31 18.44 -15.53
N THR A 67 8.83 18.60 -16.78
CA THR A 67 9.71 18.82 -17.93
C THR A 67 10.47 20.15 -17.91
N ASP A 68 9.91 21.16 -17.24
CA ASP A 68 10.56 22.46 -17.00
C ASP A 68 10.50 22.78 -15.49
N PRO A 69 11.45 22.24 -14.69
CA PRO A 69 11.42 22.33 -13.24
C PRO A 69 11.51 23.75 -12.68
N GLY A 70 12.04 24.70 -13.46
CA GLY A 70 12.11 26.10 -13.06
C GLY A 70 10.80 26.88 -13.28
N ASN A 71 9.88 26.37 -14.11
CA ASN A 71 8.62 27.04 -14.48
C ASN A 71 7.44 26.06 -14.45
N VAL A 72 7.33 25.28 -13.38
CA VAL A 72 6.28 24.27 -13.23
C VAL A 72 4.90 24.93 -13.17
N ASP A 73 3.94 24.38 -13.92
CA ASP A 73 2.53 24.71 -13.76
C ASP A 73 1.93 23.89 -12.61
N LEU A 74 1.97 24.46 -11.41
CA LEU A 74 1.47 23.83 -10.18
C LEU A 74 -0.05 23.61 -10.17
N SER A 75 -0.78 24.15 -11.15
CA SER A 75 -2.22 23.88 -11.31
C SER A 75 -2.51 22.53 -11.97
N VAL A 76 -1.49 21.90 -12.54
CA VAL A 76 -1.60 20.62 -13.26
C VAL A 76 -0.62 19.58 -12.72
N PHE A 77 0.58 19.99 -12.30
CA PHE A 77 1.63 19.08 -11.86
C PHE A 77 1.52 18.76 -10.36
N HIS A 78 1.39 17.46 -10.04
CA HIS A 78 1.15 16.96 -8.68
C HIS A 78 1.98 15.69 -8.43
N SER A 79 3.02 15.84 -7.61
CA SER A 79 3.96 14.80 -7.21
C SER A 79 4.08 14.79 -5.69
N ALA A 80 3.34 13.87 -5.06
CA ALA A 80 3.09 13.86 -3.62
C ALA A 80 2.64 15.25 -3.11
N GLU A 81 1.66 15.86 -3.78
CA GLU A 81 1.16 17.16 -3.40
C GLU A 81 0.36 17.10 -2.11
N VAL A 82 0.74 17.92 -1.12
CA VAL A 82 0.05 17.99 0.16
C VAL A 82 0.20 19.38 0.81
N PRO A 83 -0.89 20.03 1.23
CA PRO A 83 -2.29 19.63 1.09
C PRO A 83 -2.77 19.64 -0.37
N LYS A 84 -3.70 18.75 -0.72
CA LYS A 84 -4.35 18.75 -2.04
C LYS A 84 -4.92 20.13 -2.37
N GLY A 85 -4.61 20.63 -3.57
CA GLY A 85 -4.99 21.95 -4.06
C GLY A 85 -4.05 23.08 -3.66
N SER A 86 -2.92 22.79 -3.01
CA SER A 86 -1.84 23.78 -2.74
C SER A 86 -0.90 23.97 -3.90
N GLY A 87 -0.65 22.93 -4.70
CA GLY A 87 0.45 22.88 -5.64
C GLY A 87 1.81 22.64 -4.98
N MET A 88 1.89 22.46 -3.66
CA MET A 88 3.12 22.15 -2.95
C MET A 88 3.49 20.68 -3.15
N ASN A 89 4.60 20.41 -3.83
CA ASN A 89 5.07 19.05 -4.13
C ASN A 89 6.18 18.61 -3.16
N TYR A 90 6.32 17.30 -2.94
CA TYR A 90 7.25 16.78 -1.93
C TYR A 90 8.23 15.71 -2.43
N SER A 91 8.09 15.25 -3.68
CA SER A 91 8.99 14.25 -4.24
C SER A 91 9.18 14.45 -5.73
N ASP A 92 10.39 14.17 -6.21
CA ASP A 92 10.72 14.10 -7.62
C ASP A 92 10.52 12.69 -8.19
N GLY A 93 10.16 11.71 -7.36
CA GLY A 93 9.82 10.35 -7.76
C GLY A 93 10.25 9.32 -6.71
N ILE A 94 9.40 8.33 -6.49
CA ILE A 94 9.60 7.21 -5.56
C ILE A 94 9.40 5.91 -6.34
N THR A 95 10.20 4.88 -6.08
CA THR A 95 10.04 3.57 -6.73
C THR A 95 10.54 2.43 -5.86
N PRO A 96 9.89 1.25 -5.87
CA PRO A 96 10.45 0.09 -5.23
C PRO A 96 11.71 -0.35 -5.97
N PHE A 97 12.62 -0.97 -5.24
CA PHE A 97 13.75 -1.68 -5.80
C PHE A 97 13.83 -3.09 -5.26
N VAL A 98 14.35 -3.98 -6.10
CA VAL A 98 14.81 -5.31 -5.69
C VAL A 98 16.28 -5.41 -6.02
N LEU A 99 17.10 -5.71 -5.04
CA LEU A 99 18.55 -5.84 -5.15
C LEU A 99 18.96 -7.27 -4.80
N ALA A 100 19.53 -7.99 -5.76
CA ALA A 100 19.94 -9.38 -5.57
C ALA A 100 21.40 -9.62 -5.96
N ARG A 101 22.07 -10.47 -5.18
CA ARG A 101 23.36 -11.06 -5.53
C ARG A 101 23.12 -12.35 -6.31
N ILE A 102 23.69 -12.45 -7.51
CA ILE A 102 23.51 -13.60 -8.40
C ILE A 102 24.83 -14.22 -8.82
N GLN A 103 24.78 -15.51 -9.15
CA GLN A 103 25.89 -16.21 -9.80
C GLN A 103 25.62 -16.41 -11.29
N GLN A 104 26.48 -15.85 -12.14
CA GLN A 104 26.40 -16.03 -13.59
C GLN A 104 26.82 -17.46 -13.99
N ARG A 105 26.48 -17.88 -15.21
CA ARG A 105 26.86 -19.21 -15.75
C ARG A 105 28.38 -19.47 -15.77
N SER A 106 29.19 -18.42 -15.82
CA SER A 106 30.66 -18.48 -15.72
C SER A 106 31.16 -18.81 -14.30
N GLY A 107 30.31 -18.71 -13.29
CA GLY A 107 30.63 -18.78 -11.87
C GLY A 107 30.97 -17.43 -11.23
N SER A 108 31.07 -16.33 -12.01
CA SER A 108 31.31 -14.99 -11.45
C SER A 108 30.06 -14.40 -10.80
N ILE A 109 30.26 -13.65 -9.72
CA ILE A 109 29.19 -12.94 -9.03
C ILE A 109 28.83 -11.66 -9.79
N ALA A 110 27.54 -11.33 -9.84
CA ALA A 110 27.01 -10.05 -10.26
C ALA A 110 25.91 -9.60 -9.28
N TYR A 111 25.57 -8.32 -9.35
CA TYR A 111 24.50 -7.72 -8.56
C TYR A 111 23.50 -7.10 -9.53
N ILE A 112 22.23 -7.45 -9.37
CA ILE A 112 21.11 -6.90 -10.15
C ILE A 112 20.31 -6.00 -9.22
N MET A 113 20.05 -4.78 -9.66
CA MET A 113 19.16 -3.85 -8.98
C MET A 113 18.04 -3.48 -9.95
N GLU A 114 16.87 -4.07 -9.75
CA GLU A 114 15.66 -3.76 -10.51
C GLU A 114 14.93 -2.61 -9.84
N THR A 115 14.53 -1.59 -10.60
CA THR A 115 13.67 -0.51 -10.11
C THR A 115 12.67 -0.12 -11.18
N GLY A 116 11.63 0.61 -10.81
CA GLY A 116 10.67 1.23 -11.72
C GLY A 116 10.98 2.70 -12.00
N PHE A 117 12.25 3.13 -12.03
CA PHE A 117 12.56 4.57 -12.15
C PHE A 117 12.65 5.07 -13.60
N ARG A 118 12.35 6.37 -13.81
CA ARG A 118 12.42 7.04 -15.12
C ARG A 118 13.85 7.26 -15.63
N GLU A 119 14.83 7.34 -14.73
CA GLU A 119 16.22 7.68 -15.04
C GLU A 119 17.20 6.77 -14.31
N ARG A 120 18.51 6.98 -14.54
CA ARG A 120 19.60 6.19 -13.91
C ARG A 120 19.56 4.69 -14.20
N GLN A 121 18.71 4.28 -15.15
CA GLN A 121 18.64 2.95 -15.74
C GLN A 121 19.67 2.78 -16.86
N ALA A 122 20.03 1.54 -17.17
CA ALA A 122 20.79 1.23 -18.38
C ALA A 122 19.89 0.84 -19.54
N THR A 123 20.32 1.19 -20.75
CA THR A 123 19.77 0.65 -21.99
C THR A 123 20.44 -0.68 -22.30
N SER A 124 19.64 -1.71 -22.60
CA SER A 124 20.12 -3.00 -23.08
C SER A 124 21.10 -2.80 -24.24
N PRO A 125 22.30 -3.40 -24.18
CA PRO A 125 23.30 -3.27 -25.24
C PRO A 125 22.90 -4.04 -26.51
N PHE A 126 21.85 -4.86 -26.45
CA PHE A 126 21.42 -5.75 -27.53
C PHE A 126 20.15 -5.26 -28.24
N TYR A 127 19.20 -4.68 -27.50
CA TYR A 127 17.84 -4.45 -28.00
C TYR A 127 17.35 -3.00 -27.95
N ASN A 128 18.19 -2.03 -27.55
CA ASN A 128 17.82 -0.60 -27.48
C ASN A 128 16.53 -0.34 -26.66
N ARG A 129 16.41 -1.04 -25.52
CA ARG A 129 15.31 -0.92 -24.56
C ARG A 129 15.87 -0.62 -23.17
N ILE A 130 15.12 0.06 -22.32
CA ILE A 130 15.54 0.32 -20.94
C ILE A 130 15.38 -0.98 -20.14
N MET A 131 16.33 -1.26 -19.24
CA MET A 131 16.28 -2.39 -18.32
C MET A 131 15.75 -1.87 -16.98
N ARG A 132 14.50 -2.20 -16.67
CA ARG A 132 13.75 -1.82 -15.46
C ARG A 132 12.50 -2.70 -15.32
N PHE A 133 11.73 -2.50 -14.25
CA PHE A 133 10.36 -3.05 -14.19
C PHE A 133 9.46 -2.43 -15.26
N GLU A 134 8.66 -3.25 -15.92
CA GLU A 134 7.69 -2.83 -16.94
C GLU A 134 6.31 -3.46 -16.68
N PRO A 135 5.21 -2.77 -17.03
CA PRO A 135 3.86 -3.20 -16.70
C PRO A 135 3.44 -4.44 -17.49
N ARG A 136 2.73 -5.35 -16.84
CA ARG A 136 2.14 -6.53 -17.49
C ARG A 136 0.90 -6.16 -18.31
N PRO A 137 0.76 -6.71 -19.53
CA PRO A 137 -0.46 -6.61 -20.31
C PRO A 137 -1.67 -7.21 -19.58
N GLY A 138 -2.86 -6.61 -19.81
CA GLY A 138 -4.13 -7.18 -19.36
C GLY A 138 -4.67 -6.67 -18.03
N TYR A 139 -3.92 -5.84 -17.28
CA TYR A 139 -4.32 -5.32 -15.97
C TYR A 139 -5.01 -3.93 -16.01
N PHE A 140 -5.35 -3.43 -17.20
CA PHE A 140 -6.17 -2.23 -17.38
C PHE A 140 -6.91 -2.31 -18.72
N GLN A 141 -7.92 -1.48 -18.93
CA GLN A 141 -8.67 -1.36 -20.18
C GLN A 141 -7.82 -0.70 -21.29
N PRO A 142 -7.39 -1.43 -22.34
CA PRO A 142 -6.55 -0.87 -23.39
C PRO A 142 -7.31 -0.05 -24.43
N ASP A 143 -8.64 -0.22 -24.56
CA ASP A 143 -9.45 0.52 -25.53
C ASP A 143 -9.57 2.00 -25.12
N ALA A 144 -8.89 2.87 -25.87
CA ALA A 144 -8.89 4.31 -25.63
C ALA A 144 -10.26 4.99 -25.83
N THR A 145 -11.25 4.31 -26.40
CA THR A 145 -12.64 4.80 -26.48
C THR A 145 -13.42 4.56 -25.19
N ILE A 146 -13.00 3.58 -24.38
CA ILE A 146 -13.57 3.27 -23.07
C ILE A 146 -12.74 3.98 -21.99
N ASN A 147 -11.42 3.72 -21.96
CA ASN A 147 -10.45 4.36 -21.07
C ASN A 147 -9.80 5.57 -21.75
N ALA A 148 -10.58 6.65 -21.89
CA ALA A 148 -10.16 7.85 -22.59
C ALA A 148 -8.94 8.54 -21.96
N ALA A 149 -8.80 8.43 -20.63
CA ALA A 149 -7.65 8.96 -19.89
C ALA A 149 -6.38 8.12 -20.06
N ARG A 150 -6.50 6.88 -20.57
CA ARG A 150 -5.41 5.90 -20.60
C ARG A 150 -4.78 5.71 -19.20
N SER A 151 -5.63 5.61 -18.18
CA SER A 151 -5.20 5.38 -16.79
C SER A 151 -4.93 3.89 -16.54
N PRO A 152 -4.02 3.54 -15.61
CA PRO A 152 -4.07 2.26 -14.91
C PRO A 152 -5.44 2.02 -14.26
N ALA A 153 -5.72 0.77 -13.87
CA ALA A 153 -6.98 0.42 -13.24
C ALA A 153 -7.11 1.05 -11.84
N VAL A 154 -8.24 1.70 -11.59
CA VAL A 154 -8.60 2.30 -10.30
C VAL A 154 -10.05 1.97 -9.92
N SER A 155 -10.31 1.70 -8.65
CA SER A 155 -11.59 1.20 -8.14
C SER A 155 -12.76 2.15 -8.37
N ASN A 156 -12.52 3.45 -8.37
CA ASN A 156 -13.56 4.47 -8.55
C ASN A 156 -13.88 4.78 -10.03
N ASP A 157 -13.22 4.13 -11.01
CA ASP A 157 -13.54 4.26 -12.42
C ASP A 157 -13.58 2.90 -13.15
N PRO A 158 -14.75 2.27 -13.31
CA PRO A 158 -14.88 0.97 -13.96
C PRO A 158 -14.52 0.98 -15.45
N ARG A 159 -14.38 2.16 -16.08
CA ARG A 159 -13.91 2.26 -17.48
C ARG A 159 -12.42 1.93 -17.59
N THR A 160 -11.69 1.94 -16.48
CA THR A 160 -10.26 1.61 -16.44
C THR A 160 -10.01 0.11 -16.28
N TRP A 161 -11.03 -0.68 -15.93
CA TRP A 161 -10.89 -2.10 -15.63
C TRP A 161 -10.77 -2.95 -16.91
N PRO A 162 -9.91 -3.98 -16.91
CA PRO A 162 -9.89 -4.92 -18.02
C PRO A 162 -11.22 -5.68 -18.11
N ASN A 163 -11.50 -6.28 -19.28
CA ASN A 163 -12.72 -7.07 -19.45
C ASN A 163 -12.74 -8.32 -18.55
N ARG A 164 -11.55 -8.85 -18.24
CA ARG A 164 -11.29 -9.95 -17.31
C ARG A 164 -9.91 -9.75 -16.69
N TRP A 165 -9.80 -9.99 -15.40
CA TRP A 165 -8.56 -9.91 -14.64
C TRP A 165 -7.69 -11.15 -14.91
N PRO A 166 -6.44 -11.00 -15.39
CA PRO A 166 -5.59 -12.14 -15.76
C PRO A 166 -5.29 -13.11 -14.61
N ASP A 167 -5.14 -12.58 -13.41
CA ASP A 167 -4.86 -13.29 -12.16
C ASP A 167 -6.09 -13.99 -11.55
N ARG A 168 -7.27 -13.76 -12.12
CA ARG A 168 -8.54 -14.37 -11.68
C ARG A 168 -9.12 -15.33 -12.72
N LEU A 169 -8.37 -15.69 -13.76
CA LEU A 169 -8.90 -16.54 -14.84
C LEU A 169 -9.19 -17.98 -14.42
N ASP A 170 -8.56 -18.44 -13.33
CA ASP A 170 -8.71 -19.81 -12.82
C ASP A 170 -9.80 -19.94 -11.75
N GLU A 171 -10.44 -18.82 -11.35
CA GLU A 171 -11.59 -18.79 -10.45
C GLU A 171 -12.69 -19.70 -10.98
N THR A 172 -13.18 -20.62 -10.15
CA THR A 172 -14.09 -21.71 -10.56
C THR A 172 -15.48 -21.19 -10.90
N ASP A 173 -15.98 -20.22 -10.12
CA ASP A 173 -17.35 -19.71 -10.21
C ASP A 173 -17.51 -18.48 -11.10
N ASP A 174 -16.54 -17.55 -11.11
CA ASP A 174 -16.53 -16.38 -11.98
C ASP A 174 -15.16 -16.09 -12.63
N PRO A 175 -14.73 -16.88 -13.63
CA PRO A 175 -13.44 -16.72 -14.29
C PRO A 175 -13.18 -15.29 -14.80
N GLY A 176 -12.19 -14.64 -14.18
CA GLY A 176 -11.69 -13.32 -14.52
C GLY A 176 -12.45 -12.17 -13.88
N TRP A 177 -13.37 -12.44 -12.94
CA TRP A 177 -14.17 -11.44 -12.20
C TRP A 177 -14.70 -10.32 -13.11
N SER A 178 -15.40 -10.72 -14.18
CA SER A 178 -15.72 -9.80 -15.28
C SER A 178 -16.71 -8.72 -14.83
N GLY A 179 -16.30 -7.44 -14.97
CA GLY A 179 -17.13 -6.30 -14.57
C GLY A 179 -17.15 -6.02 -13.07
N SER A 180 -16.31 -6.71 -12.29
CA SER A 180 -16.08 -6.46 -10.87
C SER A 180 -14.68 -5.91 -10.63
N TRP A 181 -14.50 -5.20 -9.53
CA TRP A 181 -13.19 -4.75 -9.09
C TRP A 181 -12.39 -5.94 -8.52
N ASN A 182 -11.12 -6.05 -8.90
CA ASN A 182 -10.18 -7.00 -8.28
C ASN A 182 -9.57 -6.34 -7.05
N GLY A 183 -10.34 -6.28 -5.96
CA GLY A 183 -9.95 -5.67 -4.71
C GLY A 183 -8.99 -6.54 -3.90
N TYR A 184 -8.22 -5.89 -3.02
CA TYR A 184 -7.34 -6.60 -2.09
C TYR A 184 -8.12 -7.56 -1.18
N PHE A 185 -9.22 -7.10 -0.58
CA PHE A 185 -10.13 -7.90 0.27
C PHE A 185 -11.21 -8.63 -0.53
N GLY A 186 -10.85 -9.08 -1.74
CA GLY A 186 -11.77 -9.83 -2.58
C GLY A 186 -12.53 -8.95 -3.58
N LYS A 187 -13.70 -9.42 -4.00
CA LYS A 187 -14.51 -8.87 -5.10
C LYS A 187 -15.32 -7.64 -4.69
N GLN A 188 -14.69 -6.73 -3.95
CA GLN A 188 -15.31 -5.55 -3.36
C GLN A 188 -14.36 -4.35 -3.37
N ILE A 189 -14.93 -3.14 -3.25
CA ILE A 189 -14.19 -1.89 -3.14
C ILE A 189 -14.21 -1.48 -1.66
N VAL A 190 -13.04 -1.48 -1.01
CA VAL A 190 -12.90 -1.13 0.41
C VAL A 190 -12.39 0.29 0.64
N ALA A 191 -11.78 0.90 -0.37
CA ALA A 191 -11.18 2.23 -0.31
C ALA A 191 -11.91 3.20 -1.25
N ASP A 192 -11.97 4.47 -0.86
CA ASP A 192 -12.51 5.55 -1.72
C ASP A 192 -11.76 5.61 -3.06
N GLN A 193 -10.47 5.23 -3.03
CA GLN A 193 -9.71 4.92 -4.22
C GLN A 193 -8.67 3.83 -3.93
N GLU A 194 -8.70 2.78 -4.74
CA GLU A 194 -7.69 1.72 -4.80
C GLU A 194 -7.14 1.67 -6.22
N SER A 195 -5.83 1.61 -6.39
CA SER A 195 -5.20 1.30 -7.67
C SER A 195 -4.69 -0.14 -7.67
N PHE A 196 -4.68 -0.79 -8.84
CA PHE A 196 -4.08 -2.11 -8.99
C PHE A 196 -3.26 -2.17 -10.27
N VAL A 197 -1.97 -2.44 -10.13
CA VAL A 197 -1.02 -2.59 -11.23
C VAL A 197 -0.15 -3.82 -11.02
N VAL A 198 0.31 -4.42 -12.11
CA VAL A 198 1.22 -5.56 -12.07
C VAL A 198 2.38 -5.27 -13.01
N MET A 199 3.60 -5.51 -12.56
CA MET A 199 4.83 -5.28 -13.30
C MET A 199 5.79 -6.46 -13.18
N ASP A 200 6.74 -6.56 -14.11
CA ASP A 200 7.83 -7.55 -14.04
C ASP A 200 9.13 -7.04 -14.66
N ASP A 201 10.20 -7.82 -14.52
CA ASP A 201 11.59 -7.50 -14.87
C ASP A 201 12.07 -8.15 -16.20
N ASN A 202 11.16 -8.41 -17.14
CA ASN A 202 11.44 -9.21 -18.35
C ASN A 202 12.55 -8.66 -19.26
N TYR A 203 12.93 -7.40 -19.15
CA TYR A 203 13.89 -6.76 -20.06
C TYR A 203 15.34 -6.74 -19.57
N TYR A 204 15.61 -7.13 -18.33
CA TYR A 204 16.95 -6.99 -17.76
C TYR A 204 17.92 -8.08 -18.22
N ASP A 205 18.66 -7.82 -19.29
CA ASP A 205 19.50 -8.79 -20.02
C ASP A 205 21.01 -8.51 -19.94
N ALA A 206 21.45 -7.76 -18.94
CA ALA A 206 22.83 -7.32 -18.79
C ALA A 206 23.83 -8.44 -18.45
N TRP A 207 23.38 -9.46 -17.73
CA TRP A 207 24.25 -10.51 -17.19
C TRP A 207 23.96 -11.86 -17.82
N ASP A 208 24.96 -12.75 -17.78
CA ASP A 208 24.77 -14.12 -18.25
C ASP A 208 24.07 -14.99 -17.20
N PHE A 209 22.81 -14.65 -16.94
CA PHE A 209 21.94 -15.23 -15.94
C PHE A 209 20.55 -15.51 -16.55
N VAL A 210 19.95 -16.63 -16.13
CA VAL A 210 18.62 -17.07 -16.58
C VAL A 210 17.86 -17.49 -15.32
N PRO A 211 16.85 -16.72 -14.86
CA PRO A 211 16.14 -17.00 -13.61
C PRO A 211 15.17 -18.18 -13.73
N ASP A 212 14.75 -18.54 -14.95
CA ASP A 212 13.86 -19.68 -15.20
C ASP A 212 14.53 -20.71 -16.11
N SER A 213 14.87 -21.87 -15.53
CA SER A 213 15.47 -23.00 -16.24
C SER A 213 14.54 -23.65 -17.25
N ARG A 214 13.22 -23.42 -17.15
CA ARG A 214 12.19 -23.93 -18.07
C ARG A 214 12.04 -23.03 -19.29
N ASP A 215 12.39 -21.76 -19.16
CA ASP A 215 12.35 -20.78 -20.25
C ASP A 215 13.58 -19.85 -20.28
N SER A 216 14.51 -20.19 -21.18
CA SER A 216 15.73 -19.40 -21.42
C SER A 216 15.52 -17.98 -21.96
N THR A 217 14.30 -17.63 -22.40
CA THR A 217 13.96 -16.28 -22.86
C THR A 217 13.64 -15.33 -21.70
N ARG A 218 13.26 -15.84 -20.52
CA ARG A 218 13.02 -15.02 -19.32
C ARG A 218 14.34 -14.39 -18.86
N LYS A 219 14.30 -13.09 -18.55
CA LYS A 219 15.43 -12.28 -18.07
C LYS A 219 15.10 -11.65 -16.70
N GLY A 220 16.02 -10.83 -16.19
CA GLY A 220 15.95 -10.27 -14.84
C GLY A 220 16.16 -11.32 -13.75
N LEU A 221 15.48 -11.12 -12.64
CA LEU A 221 15.37 -12.02 -11.50
C LEU A 221 14.16 -12.96 -11.62
N GLY A 222 13.30 -12.78 -12.63
CA GLY A 222 12.12 -13.64 -12.81
C GLY A 222 10.97 -13.27 -11.88
N LEU A 223 10.93 -12.01 -11.45
CA LEU A 223 9.99 -11.52 -10.46
C LEU A 223 8.75 -10.94 -11.12
N ARG A 224 7.60 -11.10 -10.46
CA ARG A 224 6.36 -10.37 -10.71
C ARG A 224 6.04 -9.57 -9.46
N ILE A 225 5.68 -8.30 -9.62
CA ILE A 225 5.28 -7.44 -8.52
C ILE A 225 3.86 -6.95 -8.77
N GLU A 226 2.94 -7.30 -7.88
CA GLU A 226 1.63 -6.67 -7.79
C GLU A 226 1.75 -5.44 -6.90
N VAL A 227 1.19 -4.30 -7.32
CA VAL A 227 1.23 -3.06 -6.54
C VAL A 227 -0.17 -2.51 -6.39
N ARG A 228 -0.52 -2.17 -5.15
CA ARG A 228 -1.79 -1.52 -4.81
C ARG A 228 -1.55 -0.23 -4.06
N GLY A 229 -2.33 0.79 -4.38
CA GLY A 229 -2.33 2.07 -3.69
C GLY A 229 -3.71 2.38 -3.13
N PHE A 230 -3.83 2.64 -1.83
CA PHE A 230 -5.12 2.89 -1.17
C PHE A 230 -5.20 4.31 -0.58
N GLN A 231 -6.37 4.92 -0.72
CA GLN A 231 -6.72 6.17 -0.06
C GLN A 231 -8.17 6.15 0.45
N TRP A 232 -8.33 6.73 1.63
CA TRP A 232 -9.63 7.02 2.22
C TRP A 232 -9.75 8.51 2.51
N ALA A 233 -10.94 9.06 2.33
CA ALA A 233 -11.32 10.42 2.71
C ALA A 233 -11.55 10.56 4.23
N ASN A 234 -11.39 9.46 5.00
CA ASN A 234 -11.51 9.46 6.45
C ASN A 234 -10.45 10.40 7.09
N PRO A 235 -10.82 11.26 8.06
CA PRO A 235 -9.89 12.18 8.71
C PRO A 235 -8.66 11.52 9.36
N GLN A 236 -8.75 10.29 9.86
CA GLN A 236 -7.64 9.57 10.49
C GLN A 236 -6.62 9.05 9.46
N ALA A 237 -7.07 8.76 8.24
CA ALA A 237 -6.24 8.27 7.13
C ALA A 237 -5.91 9.39 6.11
N ARG A 238 -6.22 10.66 6.42
CA ARG A 238 -6.19 11.71 5.41
C ARG A 238 -4.80 12.07 4.89
N ASN A 239 -3.79 11.93 5.74
CA ASN A 239 -2.41 12.33 5.47
C ASN A 239 -1.55 11.10 5.11
N VAL A 240 -2.13 10.07 4.50
CA VAL A 240 -1.41 8.88 4.07
C VAL A 240 -1.89 8.37 2.72
N ILE A 241 -0.99 7.76 1.96
CA ILE A 241 -1.29 6.79 0.90
C ILE A 241 -0.67 5.47 1.32
N PHE A 242 -1.47 4.40 1.37
CA PHE A 242 -0.96 3.06 1.64
C PHE A 242 -0.53 2.42 0.33
N TRP A 243 0.63 1.78 0.32
CA TRP A 243 1.16 1.05 -0.82
C TRP A 243 1.46 -0.38 -0.42
N HIS A 244 0.87 -1.35 -1.11
CA HIS A 244 1.22 -2.76 -0.98
C HIS A 244 2.02 -3.21 -2.18
N TYR A 245 3.03 -4.04 -1.95
CA TYR A 245 3.85 -4.68 -2.97
C TYR A 245 3.92 -6.18 -2.69
N ASP A 246 3.33 -7.00 -3.56
CA ASP A 246 3.45 -8.47 -3.48
C ASP A 246 4.45 -8.93 -4.54
N ILE A 247 5.60 -9.42 -4.10
CA ILE A 247 6.69 -9.87 -4.96
C ILE A 247 6.66 -11.39 -5.04
N THR A 248 6.41 -11.92 -6.23
CA THR A 248 6.38 -13.36 -6.48
C THR A 248 7.59 -13.77 -7.34
N ASN A 249 8.30 -14.81 -6.91
CA ASN A 249 9.32 -15.47 -7.73
C ASN A 249 8.68 -16.49 -8.67
N GLU A 250 8.40 -16.08 -9.91
CA GLU A 250 7.83 -16.98 -10.93
C GLU A 250 8.89 -17.83 -11.63
N GLY A 251 10.17 -17.63 -11.31
CA GLY A 251 11.31 -18.35 -11.84
C GLY A 251 11.51 -19.72 -11.18
N THR A 252 12.69 -20.30 -11.43
CA THR A 252 13.13 -21.56 -10.80
C THR A 252 14.41 -21.40 -9.99
N THR A 253 14.91 -20.17 -9.88
CA THR A 253 16.09 -19.83 -9.08
C THR A 253 15.63 -19.45 -7.69
N ASP A 254 16.16 -20.14 -6.68
CA ASP A 254 16.01 -19.75 -5.29
C ASP A 254 17.02 -18.63 -4.97
N TYR A 255 16.57 -17.61 -4.24
CA TYR A 255 17.42 -16.54 -3.70
C TYR A 255 17.57 -16.77 -2.19
N ASP A 256 18.67 -17.41 -1.78
CA ASP A 256 18.89 -17.83 -0.39
C ASP A 256 19.66 -16.76 0.39
N ASP A 257 18.97 -15.88 1.11
CA ASP A 257 19.53 -14.72 1.83
C ASP A 257 20.41 -13.80 0.97
N ASP A 258 20.08 -13.74 -0.32
CA ASP A 258 20.83 -13.02 -1.35
C ASP A 258 19.97 -11.92 -2.01
N ILE A 259 18.77 -11.61 -1.48
CA ILE A 259 17.84 -10.62 -2.02
C ILE A 259 17.39 -9.60 -0.96
N VAL A 260 17.29 -8.34 -1.37
CA VAL A 260 16.89 -7.20 -0.56
C VAL A 260 15.80 -6.44 -1.32
N PHE A 261 14.76 -6.02 -0.61
CA PHE A 261 13.77 -5.10 -1.16
C PHE A 261 13.86 -3.77 -0.43
N GLY A 262 13.44 -2.71 -1.11
CA GLY A 262 13.22 -1.44 -0.46
C GLY A 262 12.60 -0.42 -1.38
N LEU A 263 12.61 0.83 -0.94
CA LEU A 263 12.21 1.96 -1.76
C LEU A 263 13.39 2.91 -1.97
N TYR A 264 13.44 3.45 -3.18
CA TYR A 264 14.24 4.61 -3.52
C TYR A 264 13.32 5.83 -3.62
N MET A 265 13.72 6.94 -3.00
CA MET A 265 13.03 8.22 -3.11
C MET A 265 14.02 9.31 -3.56
N ASP A 266 13.68 10.01 -4.63
CA ASP A 266 14.28 11.28 -5.02
C ASP A 266 13.49 12.41 -4.34
N SER A 267 14.16 13.14 -3.45
CA SER A 267 13.51 14.17 -2.63
C SER A 267 13.34 15.46 -3.42
N GLY A 268 12.26 16.16 -3.13
CA GLY A 268 11.96 17.47 -3.73
C GLY A 268 10.97 18.20 -2.84
N VAL A 269 11.31 18.41 -1.57
CA VAL A 269 10.40 18.98 -0.57
C VAL A 269 10.21 20.46 -0.89
N GLY A 270 8.98 20.87 -1.15
CA GLY A 270 8.69 22.24 -1.59
C GLY A 270 8.67 22.40 -3.12
N GLY A 271 8.97 21.32 -3.86
CA GLY A 271 8.97 21.25 -5.32
C GLY A 271 10.35 21.45 -5.95
N SER A 272 10.36 21.88 -7.21
CA SER A 272 11.60 22.05 -7.98
C SER A 272 11.91 23.50 -8.35
N ALA A 273 11.03 24.44 -7.97
CA ALA A 273 11.11 25.85 -8.34
C ALA A 273 12.05 26.62 -7.40
N LEU A 274 12.39 27.86 -7.77
CA LEU A 274 13.25 28.73 -6.96
C LEU A 274 12.46 29.37 -5.81
N SER A 275 12.90 29.12 -4.58
CA SER A 275 12.29 29.68 -3.37
C SER A 275 12.65 31.15 -3.12
N CYS A 276 12.03 31.73 -2.09
CA CYS A 276 12.30 33.07 -1.58
C CYS A 276 13.69 33.25 -0.94
N ASP A 277 14.34 32.16 -0.52
CA ASP A 277 15.71 32.18 0.02
C ASP A 277 16.80 32.17 -1.07
N GLY A 278 16.39 32.00 -2.34
CA GLY A 278 17.26 31.97 -3.51
C GLY A 278 17.93 30.62 -3.77
N ILE A 279 17.41 29.55 -3.17
CA ILE A 279 17.77 28.16 -3.41
C ILE A 279 16.60 27.48 -4.15
N PHE A 280 16.91 26.55 -5.07
CA PHE A 280 15.88 25.71 -5.67
C PHE A 280 15.49 24.66 -4.62
N GLU A 281 14.20 24.48 -4.37
CA GLU A 281 13.72 23.69 -3.21
C GLU A 281 14.30 22.27 -3.15
N SER A 282 14.49 21.63 -4.31
CA SER A 282 15.15 20.32 -4.41
C SER A 282 16.65 20.30 -4.08
N ASP A 283 17.30 21.43 -3.75
CA ASP A 283 18.76 21.55 -3.57
C ASP A 283 19.18 21.68 -2.09
N ASP A 284 18.25 21.70 -1.13
CA ASP A 284 18.52 21.72 0.32
C ASP A 284 17.66 20.79 1.18
N ASP A 285 17.24 19.69 0.56
CA ASP A 285 16.56 18.57 1.22
C ASP A 285 17.49 17.79 2.17
N ASN A 286 16.89 17.22 3.23
CA ASN A 286 17.56 16.34 4.18
C ASN A 286 16.65 15.14 4.48
N ALA A 287 17.25 14.00 4.80
CA ALA A 287 16.51 12.79 5.16
C ALA A 287 17.11 12.10 6.37
N PHE A 288 16.25 11.43 7.14
CA PHE A 288 16.65 10.64 8.30
C PHE A 288 15.65 9.52 8.55
N PHE A 289 15.91 8.69 9.56
CA PHE A 289 15.06 7.57 9.93
C PHE A 289 14.82 7.48 11.44
N ASP A 290 13.65 6.99 11.81
CA ASP A 290 13.24 6.66 13.17
C ASP A 290 12.75 5.22 13.20
N ARG A 291 13.44 4.35 13.93
CA ARG A 291 12.98 2.97 14.12
C ARG A 291 11.95 2.82 15.21
N THR A 292 11.98 3.72 16.21
CA THR A 292 11.10 3.65 17.38
C THR A 292 10.61 5.03 17.82
N LEU A 293 9.42 5.07 18.42
CA LEU A 293 8.82 6.24 19.05
C LEU A 293 8.06 5.84 20.32
N ASP A 294 8.51 6.32 21.49
CA ASP A 294 7.89 6.02 22.79
C ASP A 294 7.65 4.51 23.02
N GLU A 295 8.62 3.67 22.64
CA GLU A 295 8.58 2.19 22.70
C GLU A 295 7.86 1.50 21.52
N ASP A 296 7.07 2.22 20.72
CA ASP A 296 6.45 1.67 19.50
C ASP A 296 7.48 1.56 18.38
N VAL A 297 7.43 0.48 17.60
CA VAL A 297 8.18 0.35 16.34
C VAL A 297 7.52 1.26 15.30
N LEU A 298 8.30 2.15 14.69
CA LEU A 298 7.81 3.14 13.73
C LEU A 298 8.30 2.86 12.31
N ASN A 299 9.49 2.24 12.17
CA ASN A 299 10.16 1.93 10.90
C ASN A 299 10.04 3.05 9.84
N LEU A 300 10.18 4.30 10.27
CA LEU A 300 9.92 5.49 9.49
C LEU A 300 11.20 6.03 8.90
N VAL A 301 11.17 6.38 7.62
CA VAL A 301 12.20 7.18 6.94
C VAL A 301 11.52 8.41 6.39
N TYR A 302 12.08 9.59 6.62
CA TYR A 302 11.43 10.85 6.30
C TYR A 302 12.39 11.87 5.72
N THR A 303 11.85 12.84 4.97
CA THR A 303 12.55 13.95 4.36
C THR A 303 11.91 15.29 4.70
N TRP A 304 12.71 16.35 4.70
CA TRP A 304 12.26 17.72 4.91
C TRP A 304 13.19 18.73 4.23
N ASP A 305 12.62 19.88 3.90
CA ASP A 305 13.40 21.04 3.48
C ASP A 305 14.11 21.68 4.68
N ARG A 306 15.39 22.02 4.54
CA ARG A 306 16.22 22.57 5.62
C ARG A 306 15.65 23.87 6.20
N ASN A 307 15.15 24.74 5.33
CA ASN A 307 14.73 26.09 5.69
C ASN A 307 13.24 26.16 6.03
N GLY A 308 12.49 25.09 5.74
CA GLY A 308 11.05 24.98 5.93
C GLY A 308 10.27 25.84 4.95
N THR A 309 10.82 26.12 3.76
CA THR A 309 10.20 26.94 2.71
C THR A 309 9.89 26.11 1.47
N GLY A 310 8.89 26.55 0.70
CA GLY A 310 8.37 25.84 -0.46
C GLY A 310 7.69 26.78 -1.44
N VAL A 311 7.50 26.31 -2.68
CA VAL A 311 6.77 27.03 -3.72
C VAL A 311 5.41 26.36 -3.96
N ASP A 312 4.34 27.12 -3.78
CA ASP A 312 2.96 26.68 -3.96
C ASP A 312 2.18 27.66 -4.87
N LEU A 313 0.88 27.42 -5.08
CA LEU A 313 0.01 28.28 -5.89
C LEU A 313 -0.22 29.68 -5.29
N SER A 314 0.05 29.85 -3.99
CA SER A 314 -0.24 31.08 -3.25
C SER A 314 1.00 31.95 -3.03
N SER A 315 2.18 31.35 -2.92
CA SER A 315 3.43 31.97 -2.49
C SER A 315 4.64 31.15 -2.96
N ASN A 316 5.77 31.83 -3.15
CA ASN A 316 7.07 31.19 -3.39
C ASN A 316 7.90 31.04 -2.09
N CYS A 317 7.23 31.02 -0.95
CA CYS A 317 7.84 31.09 0.38
C CYS A 317 6.90 30.49 1.44
N ASP A 318 6.02 29.57 1.03
CA ASP A 318 5.08 28.96 1.98
C ASP A 318 5.80 27.89 2.81
N ARG A 319 5.22 27.50 3.95
CA ARG A 319 5.86 26.55 4.87
C ARG A 319 5.74 25.11 4.35
N THR A 320 6.85 24.41 4.25
CA THR A 320 6.88 22.96 3.99
C THR A 320 6.67 22.14 5.27
N GLY A 321 6.17 20.92 5.09
CA GLY A 321 6.11 19.89 6.13
C GLY A 321 7.15 18.79 5.93
N TYR A 322 6.87 17.64 6.52
CA TYR A 322 7.67 16.42 6.45
C TYR A 322 6.89 15.37 5.67
N LEU A 323 7.57 14.71 4.73
CA LEU A 323 7.06 13.53 4.03
C LEU A 323 7.87 12.32 4.46
N GLY A 324 7.22 11.19 4.73
CA GLY A 324 7.94 9.97 5.10
C GLY A 324 7.26 8.70 4.62
N TYR A 325 8.03 7.62 4.65
CA TYR A 325 7.59 6.26 4.46
C TYR A 325 7.80 5.47 5.75
N ALA A 326 6.75 4.83 6.23
CA ALA A 326 6.86 3.82 7.27
C ALA A 326 6.60 2.44 6.67
N TYR A 327 7.39 1.44 7.06
CA TYR A 327 6.97 0.06 6.88
C TYR A 327 5.83 -0.24 7.84
N LEU A 328 4.71 -0.70 7.28
CA LEU A 328 3.60 -1.29 8.01
C LEU A 328 3.73 -2.81 8.05
N GLU A 329 4.33 -3.36 6.98
CA GLU A 329 4.67 -4.77 6.83
C GLU A 329 6.01 -4.90 6.11
N THR A 330 6.79 -5.87 6.52
CA THR A 330 8.07 -6.26 5.91
C THR A 330 8.08 -7.77 5.64
N PRO A 331 9.05 -8.31 4.89
CA PRO A 331 9.14 -9.74 4.64
C PRO A 331 9.19 -10.54 5.93
N GLY A 332 8.59 -11.71 5.86
CA GLY A 332 8.73 -12.72 6.89
C GLY A 332 10.09 -13.40 6.84
N ASN A 333 10.57 -13.91 7.97
CA ASN A 333 11.60 -14.95 7.98
C ASN A 333 11.13 -16.23 8.67
N ALA A 334 10.07 -16.81 8.11
CA ALA A 334 9.34 -17.97 8.61
C ALA A 334 10.12 -19.30 8.81
N LEU A 335 11.45 -19.30 8.70
CA LEU A 335 12.28 -20.51 8.70
C LEU A 335 13.53 -20.40 9.58
N ASP A 336 13.74 -19.30 10.30
CA ASP A 336 14.91 -19.12 11.15
C ASP A 336 14.70 -19.58 12.60
N GLY A 337 13.46 -19.82 13.01
CA GLY A 337 13.09 -20.23 14.36
C GLY A 337 13.24 -19.12 15.40
N GLU A 338 13.29 -17.87 14.96
CA GLU A 338 13.26 -16.66 15.79
C GLU A 338 11.88 -15.98 15.66
N ASP A 339 11.53 -15.19 16.67
CA ASP A 339 10.31 -14.36 16.71
C ASP A 339 10.81 -12.94 16.43
N ASN A 340 10.82 -12.53 15.15
CA ASN A 340 11.52 -11.35 14.63
C ASN A 340 10.80 -10.03 14.98
N ASP A 341 9.48 -10.05 15.11
CA ASP A 341 8.65 -8.89 15.49
C ASP A 341 8.14 -8.92 16.94
N GLU A 342 8.47 -9.97 17.70
CA GLU A 342 8.25 -10.11 19.13
C GLU A 342 6.77 -10.18 19.56
N ASP A 343 5.89 -10.66 18.69
CA ASP A 343 4.46 -10.83 18.99
C ASP A 343 4.14 -12.13 19.77
N GLY A 344 5.12 -13.03 19.90
CA GLY A 344 5.01 -14.28 20.64
C GLY A 344 4.66 -15.51 19.81
N ILE A 345 4.49 -15.34 18.50
CA ILE A 345 4.39 -16.41 17.52
C ILE A 345 5.81 -16.59 16.92
N THR A 346 6.08 -17.74 16.31
CA THR A 346 7.40 -18.02 15.73
C THR A 346 7.17 -18.73 14.40
N ASP A 347 7.93 -18.33 13.38
CA ASP A 347 7.90 -18.93 12.04
C ASP A 347 6.50 -18.84 11.35
N GLU A 348 5.91 -17.64 11.29
CA GLU A 348 4.57 -17.40 10.71
C GLU A 348 4.55 -17.46 9.18
N LEU A 349 3.43 -17.93 8.60
CA LEU A 349 3.29 -18.12 7.17
C LEU A 349 1.97 -17.53 6.65
N ARG A 350 2.05 -16.69 5.63
CA ARG A 350 0.86 -16.11 4.93
C ARG A 350 0.36 -16.90 3.73
N ASP A 351 0.83 -18.14 3.59
CA ASP A 351 0.43 -19.11 2.57
C ASP A 351 0.45 -20.55 3.10
N GLY A 352 0.33 -20.70 4.44
CA GLY A 352 0.39 -21.99 5.13
C GLY A 352 -0.89 -22.82 4.97
N GLY A 353 -2.00 -22.15 4.66
CA GLY A 353 -3.34 -22.74 4.66
C GLY A 353 -3.84 -23.03 6.07
N PRO A 354 -5.04 -23.62 6.22
CA PRO A 354 -5.81 -23.60 7.48
C PRO A 354 -5.19 -24.37 8.67
N GLY A 355 -4.05 -25.03 8.46
CA GLY A 355 -3.38 -25.78 9.52
C GLY A 355 -4.22 -26.92 10.11
N THR A 356 -4.20 -27.04 11.44
CA THR A 356 -4.90 -28.09 12.19
C THR A 356 -6.04 -27.52 13.02
N ARG A 357 -7.23 -28.10 12.90
CA ARG A 357 -8.37 -27.76 13.77
C ARG A 357 -8.19 -28.26 15.21
N ILE A 358 -8.38 -27.37 16.18
CA ILE A 358 -8.34 -27.62 17.62
C ILE A 358 -9.70 -27.26 18.23
N ASP A 359 -10.33 -28.25 18.88
CA ASP A 359 -11.60 -28.08 19.57
C ASP A 359 -11.42 -28.00 21.10
N GLY A 360 -12.00 -26.97 21.70
CA GLY A 360 -12.12 -26.73 23.13
C GLY A 360 -11.05 -25.80 23.68
N GLN A 361 -11.49 -24.83 24.48
CA GLN A 361 -10.64 -23.79 25.10
C GLN A 361 -9.41 -24.34 25.83
N SER A 362 -9.56 -25.44 26.58
CA SER A 362 -8.43 -26.06 27.28
C SER A 362 -7.40 -26.69 26.34
N ALA A 363 -7.81 -27.15 25.16
CA ALA A 363 -6.90 -27.68 24.15
C ALA A 363 -6.17 -26.56 23.42
N ILE A 364 -6.89 -25.47 23.09
CA ILE A 364 -6.31 -24.25 22.50
C ILE A 364 -5.25 -23.68 23.45
N ALA A 365 -5.59 -23.40 24.71
CA ALA A 365 -4.63 -22.88 25.70
C ALA A 365 -3.41 -23.80 25.85
N ALA A 366 -3.59 -25.12 25.84
CA ALA A 366 -2.48 -26.06 25.94
C ALA A 366 -1.58 -26.06 24.69
N TYR A 367 -2.12 -25.76 23.51
CA TYR A 367 -1.33 -25.58 22.29
C TYR A 367 -0.54 -24.27 22.35
N ILE A 368 -1.19 -23.16 22.70
CA ILE A 368 -0.53 -21.85 22.86
C ILE A 368 0.61 -21.94 23.86
N ASP A 369 0.36 -22.48 25.06
CA ASP A 369 1.40 -22.63 26.10
C ASP A 369 2.58 -23.55 25.67
N ALA A 370 2.39 -24.38 24.63
CA ALA A 370 3.40 -25.33 24.16
C ALA A 370 4.19 -24.82 22.95
N ASN A 371 3.62 -23.93 22.14
CA ASN A 371 4.21 -23.49 20.88
C ASN A 371 4.53 -21.99 20.84
N TYR A 372 3.80 -21.15 21.59
CA TYR A 372 3.92 -19.68 21.55
C TYR A 372 4.43 -19.11 22.89
N ASP A 373 5.01 -17.91 22.87
CA ASP A 373 5.16 -17.09 24.07
C ASP A 373 3.85 -16.37 24.37
N ARG A 374 3.02 -17.02 25.19
CA ARG A 374 1.74 -16.47 25.63
C ARG A 374 1.80 -15.06 26.20
N THR A 375 2.90 -14.66 26.83
CA THR A 375 2.99 -13.32 27.43
C THR A 375 3.08 -12.26 26.35
N ARG A 376 3.81 -12.55 25.28
CA ARG A 376 3.95 -11.67 24.12
C ARG A 376 2.67 -11.68 23.28
N LEU A 377 2.10 -12.85 23.04
CA LEU A 377 0.81 -13.00 22.36
C LEU A 377 -0.28 -12.15 23.02
N GLU A 378 -0.41 -12.26 24.36
CA GLU A 378 -1.42 -11.49 25.09
C GLU A 378 -1.11 -9.98 25.15
N ALA A 379 0.14 -9.58 24.90
CA ALA A 379 0.53 -8.18 24.76
C ALA A 379 0.22 -7.61 23.37
N ALA A 380 0.37 -8.43 22.31
CA ALA A 380 0.10 -8.04 20.93
C ALA A 380 -1.40 -8.03 20.62
N TYR A 381 -2.09 -9.15 20.86
CA TYR A 381 -3.49 -9.36 20.43
C TYR A 381 -4.52 -9.21 21.56
N GLY A 382 -4.04 -9.08 22.80
CA GLY A 382 -4.88 -8.99 24.00
C GLY A 382 -5.10 -10.34 24.69
N PRO A 383 -5.87 -10.36 25.81
CA PRO A 383 -6.01 -11.56 26.62
C PRO A 383 -6.55 -12.74 25.81
N LEU A 384 -5.93 -13.93 25.95
CA LEU A 384 -6.35 -15.13 25.22
C LEU A 384 -7.85 -15.43 25.40
N GLU A 385 -8.44 -15.09 26.55
CA GLU A 385 -9.86 -15.30 26.82
C GLU A 385 -10.80 -14.40 25.99
N ASP A 386 -10.28 -13.30 25.45
CA ASP A 386 -11.01 -12.33 24.63
C ASP A 386 -10.86 -12.60 23.13
N LEU A 387 -9.89 -13.42 22.71
CA LEU A 387 -9.66 -13.77 21.31
C LEU A 387 -10.84 -14.56 20.71
N PRO A 388 -11.32 -14.20 19.50
CA PRO A 388 -12.51 -14.80 18.88
C PRO A 388 -12.53 -16.33 18.84
N ALA A 389 -11.51 -16.97 18.24
CA ALA A 389 -11.46 -18.44 18.11
C ALA A 389 -11.42 -19.14 19.49
N TYR A 390 -10.75 -18.54 20.47
CA TYR A 390 -10.76 -19.05 21.85
C TYR A 390 -12.13 -18.93 22.51
N ARG A 391 -12.89 -17.86 22.27
CA ARG A 391 -14.26 -17.69 22.82
C ARG A 391 -15.23 -18.70 22.24
N GLU A 392 -15.11 -19.00 20.95
CA GLU A 392 -15.89 -20.06 20.29
C GLU A 392 -15.44 -21.46 20.71
N GLY A 393 -14.17 -21.59 21.09
CA GLY A 393 -13.56 -22.87 21.43
C GLY A 393 -13.31 -23.74 20.21
N VAL A 394 -13.13 -23.13 19.04
CA VAL A 394 -12.71 -23.77 17.79
C VAL A 394 -11.66 -22.87 17.17
N TRP A 395 -10.48 -23.43 16.88
CA TRP A 395 -9.38 -22.70 16.28
C TRP A 395 -8.71 -23.53 15.19
N TRP A 396 -8.28 -22.87 14.12
CA TRP A 396 -7.50 -23.45 13.04
C TRP A 396 -6.08 -22.88 13.14
N THR A 397 -5.07 -23.73 13.34
CA THR A 397 -3.71 -23.24 13.67
C THR A 397 -2.98 -22.50 12.56
N GLY A 398 -3.59 -22.36 11.37
CA GLY A 398 -3.05 -21.48 10.32
C GLY A 398 -3.67 -20.09 10.32
N ASP A 399 -4.56 -19.79 11.28
CA ASP A 399 -4.95 -18.42 11.68
C ASP A 399 -4.19 -18.17 12.99
N GLU A 400 -2.93 -17.75 12.89
CA GLU A 400 -1.98 -17.84 14.01
C GLU A 400 -2.33 -16.91 15.18
N ASP A 401 -3.09 -15.83 14.94
CA ASP A 401 -3.47 -14.81 15.94
C ASP A 401 -4.86 -15.04 16.60
N LEU A 402 -5.60 -16.05 16.13
CA LEU A 402 -6.89 -16.53 16.67
C LEU A 402 -8.07 -15.57 16.43
N ASP A 403 -7.98 -14.68 15.45
CA ASP A 403 -9.00 -13.68 15.18
C ASP A 403 -10.02 -14.12 14.10
N TRP A 404 -9.77 -15.21 13.37
CA TRP A 404 -10.72 -15.82 12.43
C TRP A 404 -11.80 -16.66 13.12
N THR A 405 -13.05 -16.50 12.67
CA THR A 405 -14.20 -17.31 13.12
C THR A 405 -15.14 -17.65 11.98
N ALA A 406 -15.72 -18.85 12.03
CA ALA A 406 -16.67 -19.29 11.02
C ALA A 406 -18.00 -18.48 11.03
N GLU A 407 -18.32 -17.78 12.12
CA GLU A 407 -19.54 -16.96 12.19
C GLU A 407 -19.40 -15.66 11.37
N LEU A 408 -18.20 -15.10 11.25
CA LEU A 408 -17.98 -13.76 10.70
C LEU A 408 -17.12 -13.74 9.43
N GLN A 409 -16.20 -14.69 9.26
CA GLN A 409 -15.19 -14.66 8.20
C GLN A 409 -15.32 -15.78 7.16
N ASP A 410 -16.16 -16.78 7.38
CA ASP A 410 -16.42 -17.89 6.44
C ASP A 410 -17.32 -17.43 5.27
N VAL A 411 -16.74 -16.55 4.43
CA VAL A 411 -17.40 -15.84 3.33
C VAL A 411 -16.88 -16.26 1.95
N GLY A 412 -15.99 -17.25 1.89
CA GLY A 412 -15.41 -17.74 0.65
C GLY A 412 -14.24 -16.91 0.09
N GLY A 413 -13.57 -17.46 -0.92
CA GLY A 413 -12.35 -16.91 -1.50
C GLY A 413 -12.51 -15.58 -2.26
N ASP A 414 -13.74 -15.21 -2.62
CA ASP A 414 -14.07 -13.91 -3.17
C ASP A 414 -14.25 -12.82 -2.09
N GLY A 415 -14.22 -13.20 -0.80
CA GLY A 415 -14.23 -12.29 0.34
C GLY A 415 -15.56 -11.58 0.58
N VAL A 416 -16.64 -11.99 -0.11
CA VAL A 416 -17.96 -11.34 -0.05
C VAL A 416 -19.02 -12.37 0.40
N PRO A 417 -19.77 -12.08 1.48
CA PRO A 417 -20.78 -13.02 1.97
C PRO A 417 -21.96 -13.18 1.01
N ASP A 418 -22.64 -14.32 1.11
CA ASP A 418 -23.84 -14.73 0.38
C ASP A 418 -23.67 -14.84 -1.15
N THR A 419 -22.44 -15.11 -1.65
CA THR A 419 -22.15 -15.23 -3.10
C THR A 419 -22.22 -16.67 -3.62
N GLY A 420 -22.04 -17.64 -2.74
CA GLY A 420 -22.03 -19.08 -3.00
C GLY A 420 -20.75 -19.58 -3.66
N ASP A 421 -19.63 -18.91 -3.44
CA ASP A 421 -18.33 -19.21 -4.00
C ASP A 421 -17.58 -20.31 -3.21
N GLU A 422 -16.39 -20.68 -3.69
CA GLU A 422 -15.57 -21.73 -3.08
C GLU A 422 -15.01 -21.26 -1.72
N GLY A 423 -15.23 -22.08 -0.68
CA GLY A 423 -14.86 -21.79 0.71
C GLY A 423 -16.05 -21.42 1.57
N GLU A 424 -17.07 -20.75 1.01
CA GLU A 424 -18.14 -20.15 1.81
C GLU A 424 -18.99 -21.18 2.59
N GLY A 425 -19.11 -20.96 3.89
CA GLY A 425 -19.93 -21.72 4.83
C GLY A 425 -19.40 -23.14 5.11
N ASP A 426 -18.11 -23.39 4.86
CA ASP A 426 -17.51 -24.71 5.02
C ASP A 426 -16.95 -24.96 6.44
N GLY A 427 -16.87 -23.90 7.26
CA GLY A 427 -16.39 -23.90 8.64
C GLY A 427 -14.86 -23.98 8.78
N MET A 428 -14.11 -23.67 7.73
CA MET A 428 -12.65 -23.70 7.65
C MET A 428 -12.14 -22.45 6.95
N PRO A 429 -11.05 -21.83 7.43
CA PRO A 429 -10.50 -20.67 6.77
C PRO A 429 -10.02 -21.01 5.35
N THR A 430 -10.36 -20.15 4.40
CA THR A 430 -10.06 -20.28 2.97
C THR A 430 -9.32 -19.05 2.45
N ASP A 431 -8.29 -19.23 1.62
CA ASP A 431 -7.52 -18.11 1.05
C ASP A 431 -8.44 -17.10 0.33
N GLY A 432 -8.37 -15.84 0.76
CA GLY A 432 -9.23 -14.75 0.26
C GLY A 432 -10.33 -14.32 1.23
N GLU A 433 -10.67 -15.15 2.21
CA GLU A 433 -11.53 -14.76 3.33
C GLU A 433 -10.88 -13.69 4.19
N PRO A 434 -11.63 -12.81 4.86
CA PRO A 434 -11.08 -11.81 5.76
C PRO A 434 -10.38 -12.45 6.97
N ASN A 435 -9.32 -11.80 7.48
CA ASN A 435 -8.55 -12.30 8.61
C ASN A 435 -8.01 -13.72 8.40
N PHE A 436 -7.46 -14.00 7.22
CA PHE A 436 -6.76 -15.24 7.01
C PHE A 436 -5.71 -15.13 5.89
N ASP A 437 -4.55 -15.74 6.11
CA ASP A 437 -3.39 -15.80 5.21
C ASP A 437 -3.11 -14.42 4.57
N ARG A 438 -3.48 -14.24 3.30
CA ARG A 438 -3.17 -13.03 2.53
C ARG A 438 -3.98 -11.81 2.92
N THR A 439 -5.09 -11.97 3.63
CA THR A 439 -5.96 -10.86 4.01
C THR A 439 -5.76 -10.47 5.46
N ASP A 440 -5.09 -11.31 6.26
CA ASP A 440 -4.73 -10.96 7.62
C ASP A 440 -3.35 -10.35 7.68
N LEU A 441 -3.29 -9.07 8.04
CA LEU A 441 -2.08 -8.28 7.94
C LEU A 441 -1.11 -8.52 9.10
N ASN A 442 -1.48 -9.34 10.09
CA ASN A 442 -0.68 -9.64 11.27
C ASN A 442 0.00 -11.03 11.25
N GLU A 443 -0.19 -11.87 10.22
CA GLU A 443 0.34 -13.26 10.18
C GLU A 443 1.73 -13.38 9.53
N SER A 444 2.65 -12.45 9.80
CA SER A 444 3.99 -12.50 9.20
C SER A 444 5.06 -12.10 10.20
N ASP A 445 6.09 -12.95 10.29
CA ASP A 445 7.26 -12.79 11.15
C ASP A 445 8.22 -11.70 10.63
N GLN A 446 7.89 -10.44 10.88
CA GLN A 446 8.46 -9.28 10.18
C GLN A 446 9.90 -8.94 10.58
N ILE A 447 10.80 -8.84 9.59
CA ILE A 447 12.22 -8.48 9.83
C ILE A 447 12.47 -6.96 10.02
N GLY A 448 11.52 -6.10 9.67
CA GLY A 448 11.56 -4.66 9.89
C GLY A 448 12.48 -3.85 8.95
N LEU A 449 12.78 -2.61 9.36
CA LEU A 449 13.71 -1.72 8.64
C LEU A 449 15.17 -2.12 8.94
N THR A 450 15.86 -2.70 7.95
CA THR A 450 17.21 -3.29 8.13
C THR A 450 18.35 -2.46 7.55
N GLY A 451 18.05 -1.41 6.78
CA GLY A 451 19.08 -0.52 6.24
C GLY A 451 18.55 0.83 5.75
N PHE A 452 19.44 1.84 5.78
CA PHE A 452 19.17 3.19 5.28
C PHE A 452 20.42 3.76 4.58
N LYS A 453 20.22 4.29 3.38
CA LYS A 453 21.26 4.93 2.55
C LYS A 453 20.83 6.34 2.16
N LEU A 454 21.59 7.34 2.58
CA LEU A 454 21.44 8.71 2.09
C LEU A 454 22.42 8.94 0.93
N ASN A 455 21.93 9.49 -0.18
CA ASN A 455 22.74 9.78 -1.35
C ASN A 455 22.73 11.25 -1.71
N ARG A 456 23.93 11.75 -2.01
CA ARG A 456 24.17 13.07 -2.56
C ARG A 456 24.09 12.99 -4.08
N ILE A 457 23.02 13.54 -4.64
CA ILE A 457 22.83 13.61 -6.10
C ILE A 457 23.60 14.81 -6.65
N ARG A 458 23.40 15.98 -6.05
CA ARG A 458 24.03 17.23 -6.52
C ARG A 458 24.22 18.21 -5.36
N PRO A 459 25.39 18.86 -5.24
CA PRO A 459 25.57 19.92 -4.25
C PRO A 459 24.69 21.13 -4.59
N GLY A 460 23.92 21.57 -3.60
CA GLY A 460 23.07 22.75 -3.68
C GLY A 460 23.89 24.04 -3.73
N GLN A 461 23.19 25.15 -3.99
CA GLN A 461 23.82 26.46 -4.11
C GLN A 461 24.57 26.85 -2.84
N GLY A 462 25.86 27.16 -2.98
CA GLY A 462 26.71 27.59 -1.87
C GLY A 462 27.25 26.47 -0.99
N ASN A 463 27.01 25.20 -1.33
CA ASN A 463 27.59 24.07 -0.61
C ASN A 463 29.13 24.05 -0.79
N PRO A 464 29.92 24.06 0.31
CA PRO A 464 31.38 24.01 0.22
C PRO A 464 31.92 22.64 -0.19
N ASN A 465 31.09 21.59 -0.10
CA ASN A 465 31.41 20.23 -0.51
C ASN A 465 30.78 19.95 -1.89
N SER A 466 31.51 19.19 -2.73
CA SER A 466 31.10 18.81 -4.09
C SER A 466 31.05 17.30 -4.28
N GLU A 467 31.09 16.52 -3.19
CA GLU A 467 30.98 15.07 -3.23
C GLU A 467 29.57 14.64 -3.66
N VAL A 468 29.50 13.64 -4.53
CA VAL A 468 28.28 13.01 -5.01
C VAL A 468 28.47 11.49 -5.03
N ASP A 469 27.39 10.73 -4.88
CA ASP A 469 27.47 9.28 -4.73
C ASP A 469 27.37 8.50 -6.06
N ASP A 470 27.10 9.21 -7.17
CA ASP A 470 26.97 8.67 -8.54
C ASP A 470 25.97 7.51 -8.63
N ILE A 471 24.74 7.75 -8.15
CA ILE A 471 23.66 6.75 -8.14
C ILE A 471 23.34 6.30 -9.57
N LEU A 472 23.50 5.01 -9.81
CA LEU A 472 23.08 4.34 -11.03
C LEU A 472 22.47 3.00 -10.63
N PHE A 473 21.23 2.72 -11.01
CA PHE A 473 20.60 1.41 -10.79
C PHE A 473 21.20 0.31 -11.67
N PHE A 474 22.29 0.64 -12.36
CA PHE A 474 23.08 -0.24 -13.19
C PHE A 474 24.58 -0.09 -12.90
N THR A 475 25.38 -1.08 -13.28
CA THR A 475 26.83 -1.04 -13.04
C THR A 475 27.57 -0.20 -14.09
N GLN A 476 28.31 0.83 -13.63
CA GLN A 476 29.41 1.47 -14.35
C GLN A 476 30.68 1.47 -13.46
N ALA A 477 31.68 2.30 -13.72
CA ALA A 477 32.96 2.31 -12.98
C ALA A 477 32.82 2.39 -11.44
N ALA A 478 31.71 2.91 -10.92
CA ALA A 478 31.43 3.06 -9.49
C ALA A 478 30.72 1.85 -8.83
N ASN A 479 30.30 0.83 -9.59
CA ASN A 479 29.67 -0.41 -9.10
C ASN A 479 28.57 -0.20 -8.03
N TRP A 480 27.64 0.73 -8.27
CA TRP A 480 26.64 1.14 -7.28
C TRP A 480 25.82 -0.02 -6.66
N PRO A 481 25.20 -0.93 -7.45
CA PRO A 481 24.44 -2.05 -6.87
C PRO A 481 25.26 -2.92 -5.89
N GLN A 482 26.53 -3.16 -6.19
CA GLN A 482 27.42 -3.92 -5.31
C GLN A 482 27.66 -3.17 -4.00
N ARG A 483 27.99 -1.87 -4.06
CA ARG A 483 28.26 -1.07 -2.85
C ARG A 483 27.04 -1.01 -1.94
N LEU A 484 25.87 -0.86 -2.53
CA LEU A 484 24.61 -0.82 -1.80
C LEU A 484 24.31 -2.19 -1.15
N TYR A 485 24.51 -3.28 -1.88
CA TYR A 485 24.34 -4.64 -1.34
C TYR A 485 25.27 -4.87 -0.16
N GLU A 486 26.57 -4.58 -0.33
CA GLU A 486 27.57 -4.74 0.73
C GLU A 486 27.23 -3.93 1.99
N GLN A 487 26.64 -2.74 1.83
CA GLN A 487 26.16 -1.93 2.96
C GLN A 487 24.95 -2.57 3.65
N PHE A 488 23.89 -2.92 2.91
CA PHE A 488 22.66 -3.47 3.51
C PHE A 488 22.82 -4.88 4.06
N THR A 489 23.81 -5.64 3.59
CA THR A 489 24.13 -6.97 4.13
C THR A 489 25.33 -6.96 5.09
N ASP A 490 25.78 -5.80 5.59
CA ASP A 490 26.94 -5.75 6.48
C ASP A 490 26.63 -6.54 7.78
N PRO A 491 27.53 -7.41 8.28
CA PRO A 491 27.28 -8.16 9.51
C PRO A 491 27.17 -7.28 10.77
N VAL A 492 27.65 -6.03 10.72
CA VAL A 492 27.46 -5.04 11.77
C VAL A 492 26.27 -4.16 11.39
N GLU A 493 25.15 -4.37 12.08
CA GLU A 493 23.89 -3.65 11.84
C GLU A 493 24.07 -2.13 11.72
N ALA A 494 24.88 -1.52 12.59
CA ALA A 494 25.15 -0.07 12.55
C ALA A 494 25.78 0.43 11.24
N ASN A 495 26.48 -0.43 10.49
CA ASN A 495 27.05 -0.06 9.18
C ASN A 495 25.99 -0.06 8.05
N ARG A 496 24.82 -0.67 8.28
CA ARG A 496 23.71 -0.72 7.31
C ARG A 496 22.97 0.62 7.21
N PHE A 497 23.20 1.51 8.17
CA PHE A 497 22.52 2.79 8.29
C PHE A 497 23.51 3.94 8.17
N ASP A 498 23.27 4.85 7.23
CA ASP A 498 24.01 6.10 7.15
C ASP A 498 23.64 7.04 8.31
N ASP A 499 24.62 7.84 8.76
CA ASP A 499 24.40 8.94 9.71
C ASP A 499 23.55 10.07 9.08
N GLU A 500 22.94 10.90 9.92
CA GLU A 500 22.25 12.11 9.46
C GLU A 500 23.24 13.05 8.74
N LEU A 501 22.90 13.43 7.50
CA LEU A 501 23.63 14.45 6.75
C LEU A 501 22.76 15.70 6.63
N THR A 502 22.95 16.67 7.53
CA THR A 502 22.31 17.99 7.40
C THR A 502 23.17 18.91 6.54
N SER A 503 22.95 18.97 5.22
CA SER A 503 23.73 19.81 4.29
C SER A 503 22.92 20.12 3.02
N ASN A 504 23.18 21.26 2.38
CA ASN A 504 22.46 21.70 1.17
C ASN A 504 22.81 20.82 -0.04
N TYR A 505 22.13 19.69 -0.17
CA TYR A 505 22.23 18.79 -1.30
C TYR A 505 20.84 18.58 -1.88
N ASN A 506 20.79 18.40 -3.19
CA ASN A 506 19.78 17.54 -3.76
C ASN A 506 20.12 16.10 -3.36
N ILE A 507 19.16 15.44 -2.71
CA ILE A 507 19.34 14.12 -2.14
C ILE A 507 18.34 13.12 -2.70
N GLY A 508 18.79 11.88 -2.78
CA GLY A 508 17.89 10.73 -2.82
C GLY A 508 18.26 9.79 -1.68
N PHE A 509 17.31 9.03 -1.18
CA PHE A 509 17.59 8.04 -0.14
C PHE A 509 16.96 6.70 -0.48
N LEU A 510 17.53 5.64 0.10
CA LEU A 510 17.01 4.30 0.05
C LEU A 510 16.85 3.78 1.46
N PHE A 511 15.84 2.97 1.63
CA PHE A 511 15.67 2.19 2.84
C PHE A 511 15.18 0.81 2.45
N ALA A 512 15.54 -0.18 3.25
CA ALA A 512 15.48 -1.56 2.84
C ALA A 512 15.04 -2.48 3.98
N SER A 513 14.50 -3.61 3.57
CA SER A 513 14.26 -4.76 4.41
C SER A 513 14.92 -5.98 3.76
N GLY A 514 15.73 -6.70 4.52
CA GLY A 514 16.57 -7.81 4.05
C GLY A 514 18.04 -7.76 4.53
N PRO A 515 18.88 -8.69 4.06
CA PRO A 515 18.56 -9.73 3.09
C PRO A 515 17.59 -10.77 3.65
N PHE A 516 16.79 -11.38 2.77
CA PHE A 516 15.86 -12.47 3.12
C PHE A 516 15.92 -13.58 2.06
N THR A 517 15.24 -14.69 2.31
CA THR A 517 15.15 -15.81 1.37
C THR A 517 13.87 -15.76 0.54
N LEU A 518 13.99 -15.88 -0.79
CA LEU A 518 12.87 -15.96 -1.72
C LEU A 518 13.00 -17.18 -2.64
N LYS A 519 12.31 -18.27 -2.28
CA LYS A 519 12.28 -19.54 -3.03
C LYS A 519 11.49 -19.41 -4.33
N ALA A 520 11.75 -20.33 -5.26
CA ALA A 520 10.94 -20.46 -6.47
C ALA A 520 9.47 -20.73 -6.13
N GLY A 521 8.57 -19.90 -6.66
CA GLY A 521 7.14 -19.93 -6.38
C GLY A 521 6.71 -19.13 -5.15
N GLN A 522 7.63 -18.73 -4.28
CA GLN A 522 7.32 -17.99 -3.05
C GLN A 522 6.88 -16.56 -3.39
N ARG A 523 5.98 -16.04 -2.56
CA ARG A 523 5.52 -14.66 -2.56
C ARG A 523 5.88 -14.01 -1.23
N GLU A 524 6.39 -12.79 -1.30
CA GLU A 524 6.65 -11.93 -0.13
C GLU A 524 5.90 -10.62 -0.27
N ARG A 525 5.48 -10.04 0.85
CA ARG A 525 4.69 -8.81 0.90
C ARG A 525 5.41 -7.68 1.61
N PHE A 526 5.12 -6.47 1.16
CA PHE A 526 5.63 -5.24 1.73
C PHE A 526 4.53 -4.20 1.72
N SER A 527 4.14 -3.75 2.90
CA SER A 527 3.14 -2.71 3.05
C SER A 527 3.78 -1.45 3.61
N LEU A 528 3.52 -0.32 2.98
CA LEU A 528 4.15 0.95 3.29
C LEU A 528 3.15 2.08 3.38
N ALA A 529 3.41 3.03 4.27
CA ALA A 529 2.65 4.25 4.42
C ALA A 529 3.44 5.47 3.93
N LEU A 530 3.04 6.04 2.79
CA LEU A 530 3.51 7.38 2.39
C LEU A 530 2.73 8.42 3.20
N ALA A 531 3.32 8.90 4.29
CA ALA A 531 2.68 9.75 5.29
C ALA A 531 3.21 11.20 5.25
N PHE A 532 2.37 12.13 5.70
CA PHE A 532 2.69 13.55 5.83
C PHE A 532 2.40 14.08 7.24
N GLY A 533 3.20 15.06 7.67
CA GLY A 533 2.92 15.93 8.83
C GLY A 533 3.47 17.35 8.61
N ALA A 534 2.82 18.37 9.18
CA ALA A 534 3.30 19.75 9.10
C ALA A 534 4.59 19.99 9.92
N ASP A 535 4.89 19.07 10.83
CA ASP A 535 6.16 18.91 11.52
C ASP A 535 6.41 17.41 11.82
N LEU A 536 7.61 17.11 12.33
CA LEU A 536 8.01 15.74 12.63
C LEU A 536 7.14 15.07 13.70
N GLU A 537 6.62 15.83 14.67
CA GLU A 537 5.75 15.26 15.71
C GLU A 537 4.39 14.83 15.13
N GLU A 538 3.82 15.64 14.24
CA GLU A 538 2.62 15.28 13.50
C GLU A 538 2.85 14.08 12.58
N LEU A 539 3.96 14.03 11.83
CA LEU A 539 4.27 12.89 10.96
C LEU A 539 4.34 11.58 11.77
N ARG A 540 5.05 11.61 12.89
CA ARG A 540 5.18 10.47 13.83
C ARG A 540 3.82 10.00 14.36
N ARG A 541 2.92 10.94 14.70
CA ARG A 541 1.55 10.61 15.14
C ARG A 541 0.69 10.05 14.01
N THR A 542 0.84 10.58 12.79
CA THR A 542 0.18 10.04 11.59
C THR A 542 0.59 8.59 11.41
N VAL A 543 1.89 8.27 11.40
CA VAL A 543 2.39 6.90 11.24
C VAL A 543 1.85 5.96 12.34
N ARG A 544 1.88 6.37 13.61
CA ARG A 544 1.29 5.57 14.70
C ARG A 544 -0.21 5.26 14.47
N THR A 545 -0.97 6.25 14.03
CA THR A 545 -2.41 6.08 13.73
C THR A 545 -2.62 5.15 12.55
N VAL A 546 -1.75 5.25 11.55
CA VAL A 546 -1.80 4.45 10.31
C VAL A 546 -1.44 2.99 10.57
N GLN A 547 -0.47 2.71 11.46
CA GLN A 547 -0.18 1.35 11.91
C GLN A 547 -1.43 0.72 12.56
N GLN A 548 -2.09 1.43 13.48
CA GLN A 548 -3.34 0.93 14.09
C GLN A 548 -4.46 0.67 13.07
N ILE A 549 -4.52 1.45 11.99
CA ILE A 549 -5.46 1.23 10.88
C ILE A 549 -5.09 -0.02 10.09
N TYR A 550 -3.79 -0.23 9.87
CA TYR A 550 -3.25 -1.40 9.19
C TYR A 550 -3.52 -2.68 9.99
N ASP A 551 -3.13 -2.71 11.27
CA ASP A 551 -3.31 -3.86 12.18
C ASP A 551 -4.80 -4.22 12.36
N ALA A 552 -5.70 -3.25 12.16
CA ALA A 552 -7.15 -3.46 12.17
C ALA A 552 -7.70 -3.94 10.80
N ASN A 553 -6.87 -4.45 9.89
CA ASN A 553 -7.25 -4.88 8.54
C ASN A 553 -8.03 -3.82 7.75
N TYR A 554 -7.64 -2.54 7.91
CA TYR A 554 -8.33 -1.37 7.34
C TYR A 554 -9.81 -1.24 7.76
N ARG A 555 -10.23 -1.93 8.82
CA ARG A 555 -11.58 -1.84 9.39
C ARG A 555 -11.66 -0.65 10.33
N PHE A 556 -11.92 0.52 9.75
CA PHE A 556 -12.31 1.71 10.50
C PHE A 556 -13.62 2.26 9.95
N ALA A 557 -14.28 3.13 10.72
CA ALA A 557 -15.56 3.72 10.35
C ALA A 557 -15.52 4.26 8.91
N VAL A 558 -16.29 3.63 8.04
CA VAL A 558 -16.40 4.01 6.62
C VAL A 558 -17.50 5.05 6.53
N PRO A 559 -17.26 6.20 5.85
CA PRO A 559 -18.33 7.16 5.64
C PRO A 559 -19.48 6.49 4.87
N PRO A 560 -20.75 6.80 5.19
CA PRO A 560 -21.88 6.27 4.46
C PRO A 560 -21.81 6.69 2.98
N PRO A 561 -22.42 5.93 2.04
CA PRO A 561 -22.41 6.25 0.63
C PRO A 561 -22.86 7.69 0.37
N ALA A 562 -22.10 8.42 -0.43
CA ALA A 562 -22.41 9.82 -0.75
C ALA A 562 -23.78 9.93 -1.44
N PRO A 563 -24.65 10.87 -1.03
CA PRO A 563 -25.96 11.04 -1.64
C PRO A 563 -25.85 11.67 -3.03
N GLU A 564 -26.71 11.28 -3.97
CA GLU A 564 -26.82 11.98 -5.25
C GLU A 564 -27.38 13.40 -5.02
N ILE A 565 -26.65 14.41 -5.47
CA ILE A 565 -27.01 15.83 -5.32
C ILE A 565 -27.44 16.40 -6.67
N THR A 566 -28.51 17.20 -6.67
CA THR A 566 -28.93 18.06 -7.77
C THR A 566 -28.89 19.52 -7.33
N ALA A 567 -28.49 20.40 -8.24
CA ALA A 567 -28.38 21.83 -7.98
C ALA A 567 -29.14 22.64 -9.04
N GLU A 568 -29.92 23.62 -8.58
CA GLU A 568 -30.61 24.61 -9.41
C GLU A 568 -30.10 26.00 -9.06
N ALA A 569 -29.54 26.72 -10.03
CA ALA A 569 -29.10 28.11 -9.87
C ALA A 569 -30.18 29.08 -10.38
N GLY A 570 -30.46 30.12 -9.60
CA GLY A 570 -31.35 31.23 -9.95
C GLY A 570 -30.76 32.59 -9.60
N ASP A 571 -31.56 33.65 -9.76
CA ASP A 571 -31.15 35.02 -9.44
C ASP A 571 -30.97 35.21 -7.93
N GLY A 572 -29.72 35.26 -7.47
CA GLY A 572 -29.36 35.43 -6.06
C GLY A 572 -29.57 34.19 -5.19
N PHE A 573 -29.75 33.00 -5.77
CA PHE A 573 -29.84 31.76 -4.99
C PHE A 573 -29.33 30.53 -5.73
N VAL A 574 -28.90 29.53 -4.95
CA VAL A 574 -28.70 28.15 -5.39
C VAL A 574 -29.54 27.24 -4.51
N ARG A 575 -30.30 26.34 -5.11
CA ARG A 575 -31.08 25.32 -4.41
C ARG A 575 -30.46 23.95 -4.64
N LEU A 576 -30.15 23.26 -3.55
CA LEU A 576 -29.67 21.89 -3.53
C LEU A 576 -30.82 20.96 -3.16
N ALA A 577 -30.84 19.78 -3.76
CA ALA A 577 -31.67 18.66 -3.33
C ALA A 577 -30.86 17.35 -3.45
N TRP A 578 -31.02 16.44 -2.50
CA TRP A 578 -30.24 15.19 -2.46
C TRP A 578 -31.07 13.96 -2.07
N GLY A 579 -30.56 12.78 -2.43
CA GLY A 579 -31.15 11.48 -2.10
C GLY A 579 -30.85 11.02 -0.67
N ASN A 580 -31.45 9.90 -0.26
CA ASN A 580 -31.38 9.36 1.11
C ASN A 580 -30.60 8.04 1.24
N VAL A 581 -29.75 7.72 0.26
CA VAL A 581 -28.97 6.46 0.27
C VAL A 581 -28.11 6.34 1.51
N SER A 582 -27.52 7.44 1.98
CA SER A 582 -26.68 7.50 3.19
C SER A 582 -27.41 7.12 4.47
N GLU A 583 -28.73 7.36 4.55
CA GLU A 583 -29.54 7.09 5.74
C GLU A 583 -29.78 5.59 5.99
N ASN A 584 -29.57 4.77 4.97
CA ASN A 584 -29.87 3.33 4.99
C ASN A 584 -28.61 2.48 4.87
N ALA A 585 -27.43 3.08 5.08
CA ALA A 585 -26.18 2.35 5.12
C ALA A 585 -25.91 1.87 6.54
N ALA A 586 -25.51 0.61 6.67
CA ALA A 586 -24.94 0.09 7.91
C ALA A 586 -23.45 0.41 7.91
N ASP A 587 -22.91 0.76 9.08
CA ASP A 587 -21.48 0.84 9.30
C ASP A 587 -20.86 -0.56 9.17
N PRO A 588 -19.85 -0.74 8.29
CA PRO A 588 -19.28 -2.07 8.03
C PRO A 588 -18.56 -2.72 9.21
N VAL A 589 -18.13 -1.94 10.20
CA VAL A 589 -17.37 -2.44 11.36
C VAL A 589 -18.30 -2.92 12.46
N THR A 590 -19.39 -2.19 12.70
CA THR A 590 -20.34 -2.47 13.78
C THR A 590 -21.58 -3.23 13.31
N GLY A 591 -21.88 -3.19 12.01
CA GLY A 591 -23.14 -3.67 11.44
C GLY A 591 -24.37 -2.82 11.84
N GLU A 592 -24.17 -1.69 12.52
CA GLU A 592 -25.24 -0.82 12.99
C GLU A 592 -25.59 0.26 11.94
N PHE A 593 -26.85 0.69 11.90
CA PHE A 593 -27.27 1.84 11.09
C PHE A 593 -27.09 3.11 11.93
N ASP A 594 -25.91 3.71 11.85
CA ASP A 594 -25.44 4.77 12.73
C ASP A 594 -25.43 6.18 12.09
N PHE A 595 -26.05 6.33 10.92
CA PHE A 595 -26.21 7.62 10.25
C PHE A 595 -26.85 8.67 11.17
N GLU A 596 -26.19 9.82 11.34
CA GLU A 596 -26.69 10.89 12.22
C GLU A 596 -27.27 12.10 11.46
N GLY A 597 -26.72 12.47 10.30
CA GLY A 597 -27.18 13.67 9.62
C GLY A 597 -26.37 14.11 8.40
N TYR A 598 -26.79 15.23 7.80
CA TYR A 598 -26.19 15.86 6.64
C TYR A 598 -25.48 17.17 7.00
N ARG A 599 -24.29 17.38 6.41
CA ARG A 599 -23.60 18.67 6.42
C ARG A 599 -23.47 19.21 5.00
N ILE A 600 -23.75 20.50 4.85
CA ILE A 600 -23.68 21.20 3.56
C ILE A 600 -22.48 22.12 3.57
N TYR A 601 -21.60 21.95 2.59
CA TYR A 601 -20.43 22.79 2.38
C TYR A 601 -20.58 23.60 1.11
N ARG A 602 -20.03 24.81 1.14
CA ARG A 602 -19.89 25.68 -0.03
C ARG A 602 -18.45 26.13 -0.13
N SER A 603 -17.96 26.14 -1.36
CA SER A 603 -16.63 26.60 -1.68
C SER A 603 -16.62 27.43 -2.97
N THR A 604 -15.62 28.31 -3.08
CA THR A 604 -15.23 28.99 -4.33
C THR A 604 -14.04 28.33 -5.01
N ASP A 605 -13.45 27.33 -4.36
CA ASP A 605 -12.32 26.51 -4.76
C ASP A 605 -12.82 25.08 -5.07
N PRO A 606 -12.56 24.50 -6.24
CA PRO A 606 -12.96 23.11 -6.53
C PRO A 606 -12.44 22.09 -5.50
N GLU A 607 -11.34 22.39 -4.80
CA GLU A 607 -10.73 21.51 -3.78
C GLU A 607 -11.26 21.74 -2.36
N PHE A 608 -12.28 22.62 -2.19
CA PHE A 608 -12.90 22.91 -0.89
C PHE A 608 -11.89 23.32 0.20
N ARG A 609 -10.87 24.11 -0.14
CA ARG A 609 -9.87 24.59 0.85
C ARG A 609 -10.39 25.70 1.76
N ASP A 610 -11.25 26.57 1.24
CA ASP A 610 -11.86 27.71 1.94
C ASP A 610 -12.81 27.35 3.12
N PRO A 611 -13.59 26.25 3.12
CA PRO A 611 -14.31 25.82 4.33
C PRO A 611 -13.41 25.16 5.38
N ARG A 612 -12.21 24.68 5.01
CA ARG A 612 -11.26 23.99 5.91
C ARG A 612 -10.55 24.99 6.85
N VAL A 613 -11.27 25.42 7.88
CA VAL A 613 -10.82 26.47 8.84
C VAL A 613 -10.71 25.98 10.29
N ILE A 614 -10.95 24.70 10.55
CA ILE A 614 -10.93 24.11 11.90
C ILE A 614 -9.60 23.40 12.06
N SER A 615 -8.74 23.80 12.99
CA SER A 615 -7.45 23.13 13.24
C SER A 615 -7.57 21.98 14.26
N THR A 616 -6.57 21.10 14.27
CA THR A 616 -6.44 20.04 15.28
C THR A 616 -6.24 20.61 16.69
N GLY A 617 -6.35 19.77 17.71
CA GLY A 617 -6.08 20.13 19.10
C GLY A 617 -4.64 20.60 19.35
N SER A 618 -3.69 20.20 18.50
CA SER A 618 -2.29 20.68 18.51
C SER A 618 -2.07 21.98 17.72
N GLY A 619 -3.09 22.45 16.98
CA GLY A 619 -2.98 23.66 16.15
C GLY A 619 -2.39 23.41 14.75
N SER A 620 -2.32 22.15 14.30
CA SER A 620 -1.89 21.78 12.95
C SER A 620 -3.07 21.69 11.98
N GLY A 621 -2.78 21.93 10.70
CA GLY A 621 -3.69 21.80 9.56
C GLY A 621 -5.09 22.44 9.73
N PRO A 622 -5.97 22.19 8.77
CA PRO A 622 -7.38 22.12 9.06
C PRO A 622 -7.89 20.66 9.02
N ILE A 623 -8.63 20.19 10.03
CA ILE A 623 -9.20 18.84 10.15
C ILE A 623 -10.56 18.70 9.45
N GLY A 624 -10.77 17.54 8.80
CA GLY A 624 -12.02 17.17 8.12
C GLY A 624 -12.43 18.15 7.02
N ASN A 625 -13.74 18.24 6.77
CA ASN A 625 -14.34 19.14 5.77
C ASN A 625 -14.46 20.60 6.27
N GLY A 626 -13.99 20.88 7.49
CA GLY A 626 -14.04 22.21 8.09
C GLY A 626 -15.45 22.65 8.48
N ARG A 627 -15.76 23.93 8.27
CA ARG A 627 -16.99 24.55 8.75
C ARG A 627 -18.13 24.40 7.73
N PRO A 628 -19.23 23.70 8.07
CA PRO A 628 -20.40 23.63 7.19
C PRO A 628 -21.15 24.96 7.12
N LEU A 629 -21.83 25.17 6.00
CA LEU A 629 -22.80 26.24 5.78
C LEU A 629 -24.12 25.94 6.50
N ALA A 630 -24.52 24.68 6.54
CA ALA A 630 -25.71 24.18 7.24
C ALA A 630 -25.49 22.73 7.70
N GLN A 631 -26.18 22.32 8.76
CA GLN A 631 -26.17 20.97 9.30
C GLN A 631 -27.62 20.57 9.66
N PHE A 632 -27.97 19.34 9.34
CA PHE A 632 -29.27 18.72 9.62
C PHE A 632 -29.05 17.35 10.22
N ASP A 633 -29.76 17.01 11.27
CA ASP A 633 -29.47 15.84 12.11
C ASP A 633 -30.76 15.17 12.59
N LEU A 634 -30.67 13.89 12.95
CA LEU A 634 -31.80 13.10 13.44
C LEU A 634 -32.36 13.70 14.74
N ASP A 635 -33.66 13.51 14.98
CA ASP A 635 -34.26 13.89 16.27
C ASP A 635 -34.17 12.70 17.25
N ASN A 636 -33.00 12.56 17.89
CA ASN A 636 -32.65 11.45 18.79
C ASN A 636 -31.89 11.92 20.06
N GLU A 637 -31.24 11.02 20.80
CA GLU A 637 -30.45 11.36 21.98
C GLU A 637 -29.07 11.98 21.70
N TYR A 638 -28.55 11.87 20.49
CA TYR A 638 -27.23 12.33 20.08
C TYR A 638 -27.27 13.81 19.71
N ARG A 639 -26.68 14.68 20.52
CA ARG A 639 -26.65 16.13 20.28
C ARG A 639 -25.46 16.82 20.94
N GLY A 640 -25.06 17.97 20.39
CA GLY A 640 -23.89 18.71 20.85
C GLY A 640 -22.60 17.99 20.47
N TYR A 641 -21.56 18.10 21.29
CA TYR A 641 -20.25 17.57 20.94
C TYR A 641 -20.16 16.05 21.11
N SER A 642 -19.47 15.39 20.18
CA SER A 642 -19.09 13.98 20.26
C SER A 642 -18.30 13.70 21.55
N THR A 643 -18.49 12.50 22.11
CA THR A 643 -17.74 12.02 23.26
C THR A 643 -16.31 11.64 22.89
N GLN A 644 -16.15 11.07 21.69
CA GLN A 644 -14.84 10.78 21.08
C GLN A 644 -14.28 12.02 20.41
N GLN A 645 -12.95 12.15 20.44
CA GLN A 645 -12.21 13.24 19.79
C GLN A 645 -11.32 12.66 18.71
N VAL A 646 -11.23 13.35 17.58
CA VAL A 646 -10.31 13.01 16.49
C VAL A 646 -9.26 14.12 16.40
N GLU A 647 -7.99 13.74 16.55
CA GLU A 647 -6.86 14.69 16.65
C GLU A 647 -7.10 15.82 17.67
N GLY A 648 -7.75 15.48 18.80
CA GLY A 648 -8.05 16.43 19.87
C GLY A 648 -9.24 17.36 19.62
N VAL A 649 -10.03 17.13 18.56
CA VAL A 649 -11.23 17.91 18.21
C VAL A 649 -12.49 17.05 18.37
N ALA A 650 -13.47 17.57 19.10
CA ALA A 650 -14.81 16.97 19.17
C ALA A 650 -15.71 17.54 18.08
N TYR A 651 -16.48 16.69 17.40
CA TYR A 651 -17.40 17.09 16.33
C TYR A 651 -18.75 17.53 16.90
N ASP A 652 -19.34 18.57 16.34
CA ASP A 652 -20.71 18.98 16.66
C ASP A 652 -21.70 18.06 15.92
N LEU A 653 -22.42 17.22 16.65
CA LEU A 653 -23.42 16.29 16.14
C LEU A 653 -24.73 16.99 15.78
N GLY A 654 -24.96 18.21 16.29
CA GLY A 654 -26.12 19.01 15.95
C GLY A 654 -27.05 19.29 17.13
N THR A 655 -28.30 19.61 16.82
CA THR A 655 -29.29 20.16 17.76
C THR A 655 -30.67 19.51 17.68
N ASN A 656 -30.76 18.34 17.04
CA ASN A 656 -31.98 17.63 16.66
C ASN A 656 -32.87 18.45 15.74
N SER A 657 -32.31 18.95 14.65
CA SER A 657 -33.03 19.83 13.71
C SER A 657 -34.02 19.08 12.82
N GLY A 658 -33.87 17.75 12.69
CA GLY A 658 -34.61 16.89 11.77
C GLY A 658 -33.98 16.88 10.38
N LEU A 659 -34.06 15.72 9.71
CA LEU A 659 -33.55 15.55 8.36
C LEU A 659 -34.38 16.34 7.33
N VAL A 660 -33.67 16.95 6.39
CA VAL A 660 -34.23 17.56 5.19
C VAL A 660 -33.43 17.08 3.98
N HIS A 661 -34.05 17.14 2.81
CA HIS A 661 -33.43 16.74 1.53
C HIS A 661 -33.30 17.91 0.56
N THR A 662 -33.48 19.14 1.05
CA THR A 662 -33.36 20.36 0.25
C THR A 662 -32.78 21.51 1.07
N PHE A 663 -31.94 22.32 0.45
CA PHE A 663 -31.40 23.54 1.04
C PHE A 663 -31.33 24.65 0.01
N THR A 664 -31.62 25.89 0.40
CA THR A 664 -31.50 27.06 -0.49
C THR A 664 -30.48 28.04 0.08
N ASP A 665 -29.35 28.18 -0.61
CA ASP A 665 -28.35 29.20 -0.31
C ASP A 665 -28.74 30.51 -1.01
N THR A 666 -29.14 31.51 -0.23
CA THR A 666 -29.47 32.87 -0.72
C THR A 666 -28.32 33.87 -0.50
N THR A 667 -27.13 33.39 -0.14
CA THR A 667 -25.96 34.24 0.15
C THR A 667 -24.94 34.24 -1.01
N VAL A 668 -25.32 33.64 -2.14
CA VAL A 668 -24.53 33.61 -3.38
C VAL A 668 -24.53 34.95 -4.11
N THR A 669 -23.46 35.20 -4.86
CA THR A 669 -23.34 36.36 -5.76
C THR A 669 -23.49 35.91 -7.21
N ASN A 670 -24.36 36.58 -7.97
CA ASN A 670 -24.53 36.28 -9.40
C ASN A 670 -23.21 36.43 -10.17
N GLY A 671 -22.93 35.45 -11.04
CA GLY A 671 -21.72 35.44 -11.88
C GLY A 671 -20.48 34.87 -11.19
N GLN A 672 -20.55 34.53 -9.89
CA GLN A 672 -19.50 33.79 -9.20
C GLN A 672 -19.76 32.28 -9.33
N GLN A 673 -18.72 31.50 -9.59
CA GLN A 673 -18.79 30.04 -9.55
C GLN A 673 -18.64 29.56 -8.11
N TYR A 674 -19.50 28.62 -7.72
CA TYR A 674 -19.50 27.96 -6.42
C TYR A 674 -19.55 26.46 -6.60
N TYR A 675 -18.89 25.74 -5.69
CA TYR A 675 -18.95 24.30 -5.54
C TYR A 675 -19.69 23.98 -4.25
N TYR A 676 -20.52 22.93 -4.28
CA TYR A 676 -21.29 22.48 -3.13
C TYR A 676 -21.06 20.98 -2.91
N ALA A 677 -20.97 20.59 -1.63
CA ALA A 677 -20.91 19.21 -1.22
C ALA A 677 -21.94 18.96 -0.11
N VAL A 678 -22.56 17.79 -0.14
CA VAL A 678 -23.41 17.26 0.94
C VAL A 678 -22.74 15.98 1.40
N THR A 679 -22.41 15.93 2.68
CA THR A 679 -21.71 14.80 3.32
C THR A 679 -22.47 14.30 4.51
#